data_AF-A0AB37M1J9-F1
#
_entry.id   AF-A0AB37M1J9-F1
#
_cell.length_a   1.000
_cell.length_b   1.000
_cell.length_c   1.000
_cell.angle_alpha   90.00
_cell.angle_beta   90.00
_cell.angle_gamma   90.00
#
_symmetry.space_group_name_H-M   'P 1'
#
loop_
_entity.id
_entity.type
_entity.pdbx_description
1 polymer ?
#
loop_
_entity_poly.entity_id
_entity_poly.type
_entity_poly.pdbx_seq_one_letter_code
_entity_poly.pdbx_strand_id
1 'polypeptide(L)'
;MRPYRDAVKDAAVRCGFLPVCMEHFGAHHRSIIDVCIDEVKKCDVVVIISAYMYGMLYMQVDHPEYTGLSITEIEYREAIKNGLRVLVFLPSDSYKTTDLMVDKGPSAEKLEQFKAMLKQSHTPDYFDSVDDLAGKVRDALDNERRQIEDSGSATLPVKIQPPAPSPVVTPDLADRVKRVFLMRLLPNTDYPMAKVAHEFDVAGIRAKDLGFVSFRELLDAFDESEGGFIHFSLDPQGRHGAMVRLVGSSMPEDNSSNGSGASDESDACPKPYTAAAASLAVYRGHACPAELQAYLDKSFLEFCYVLPRCKESVSEICSPGENWEARLDQAWLSARKTGVFREYDGKVMFPIGLKFAGSQQRVVEVALVPSRQGLPFTAVYTWETKVEDSASTEDAVPGKVRRSVTDDLYDSFDFADSGLGGTMSRLASLAMDEPWSFTARGNFGRPYPILENYLGVTYSRLLKEDSAHKTNRITISNDNQYLVFNTGLVTAELDNIYALFGAPLAGGKRPFMDYCVEGQGQCGKLLVRYFSEMPEAASYIETLDDVVLDTHKEIKIDSPHILRDNINRLPFGLLDEAAKDDIAAQRILQDIKVARNIDKRPLWKQLAQRLAQGTAGYMRMDEKLKEAVNKSRKRARWNYKTAVPMYYPKGDKVDLLLPLCLVDPHKVDAALIVEKVESGNYMGHTILPPRKAYMDARIVCRPDNDWLDPWSGDQVDGDE
;
A
#
# COMPACT_ATOMS: atom_id res chain seq x y z
N MET A 1 5.92 -29.79 -10.27
CA MET A 1 4.81 -29.87 -9.29
C MET A 1 3.99 -28.58 -9.11
N ARG A 2 4.48 -27.37 -9.45
CA ARG A 2 3.69 -26.12 -9.30
C ARG A 2 2.26 -26.17 -9.88
N PRO A 3 2.02 -26.59 -11.14
CA PRO A 3 0.66 -26.65 -11.69
C PRO A 3 -0.26 -27.65 -10.95
N TYR A 4 0.30 -28.74 -10.41
CA TYR A 4 -0.46 -29.71 -9.61
C TYR A 4 -0.89 -29.12 -8.27
N ARG A 5 0.00 -28.38 -7.58
CA ARG A 5 -0.34 -27.72 -6.32
C ARG A 5 -1.37 -26.61 -6.50
N ASP A 6 -1.27 -25.83 -7.58
CA ASP A 6 -2.26 -24.78 -7.88
C ASP A 6 -3.64 -25.38 -8.18
N ALA A 7 -3.70 -26.51 -8.89
CA ALA A 7 -4.95 -27.23 -9.14
C ALA A 7 -5.58 -27.79 -7.86
N VAL A 8 -4.77 -28.34 -6.95
CA VAL A 8 -5.23 -28.83 -5.63
C VAL A 8 -5.74 -27.67 -4.75
N LYS A 9 -5.08 -26.51 -4.77
CA LYS A 9 -5.54 -25.31 -4.05
C LYS A 9 -6.91 -24.84 -4.56
N ASP A 10 -7.08 -24.74 -5.87
CA ASP A 10 -8.37 -24.37 -6.48
C ASP A 10 -9.46 -25.41 -6.16
N ALA A 11 -9.14 -26.70 -6.20
CA ALA A 11 -10.04 -27.77 -5.80
C ALA A 11 -10.52 -27.61 -4.34
N ALA A 12 -9.59 -27.37 -3.41
CA ALA A 12 -9.91 -27.20 -2.00
C ALA A 12 -10.82 -25.98 -1.74
N VAL A 13 -10.52 -24.84 -2.37
CA VAL A 13 -11.34 -23.62 -2.25
C VAL A 13 -12.76 -23.86 -2.78
N ARG A 14 -12.91 -24.58 -3.90
CA ARG A 14 -14.23 -24.91 -4.46
C ARG A 14 -15.06 -25.82 -3.57
N CYS A 15 -14.41 -26.70 -2.80
CA CYS A 15 -15.06 -27.54 -1.80
C CYS A 15 -15.34 -26.80 -0.48
N GLY A 16 -14.94 -25.53 -0.35
CA GLY A 16 -15.17 -24.70 0.84
C GLY A 16 -14.09 -24.82 1.92
N PHE A 17 -12.93 -25.41 1.60
CA PHE A 17 -11.78 -25.47 2.51
C PHE A 17 -10.84 -24.28 2.29
N LEU A 18 -10.12 -23.89 3.35
CA LEU A 18 -9.05 -22.90 3.28
C LEU A 18 -7.69 -23.60 3.10
N PRO A 19 -7.03 -23.52 1.92
CA PRO A 19 -5.77 -24.20 1.70
C PRO A 19 -4.62 -23.55 2.46
N VAL A 20 -3.95 -24.34 3.32
CA VAL A 20 -2.73 -23.96 4.03
C VAL A 20 -1.53 -24.57 3.29
N CYS A 21 -0.63 -23.73 2.78
CA CYS A 21 0.49 -24.18 1.96
C CYS A 21 1.74 -23.35 2.25
N MET A 22 2.91 -23.98 2.18
CA MET A 22 4.20 -23.35 2.49
C MET A 22 4.49 -22.09 1.66
N GLU A 23 3.93 -21.94 0.46
CA GLU A 23 4.16 -20.72 -0.36
C GLU A 23 3.49 -19.46 0.20
N HIS A 24 2.59 -19.61 1.18
CA HIS A 24 1.95 -18.50 1.89
C HIS A 24 2.60 -18.21 3.23
N PHE A 25 3.56 -19.03 3.67
CA PHE A 25 4.30 -18.78 4.90
C PHE A 25 5.24 -17.61 4.60
N GLY A 26 4.91 -16.43 5.15
CA GLY A 26 5.72 -15.23 4.99
C GLY A 26 7.10 -15.38 5.64
N ALA A 27 7.82 -14.26 5.78
CA ALA A 27 9.05 -14.26 6.55
C ALA A 27 8.75 -14.60 8.02
N HIS A 28 9.44 -15.60 8.58
CA HIS A 28 9.33 -16.00 9.98
C HIS A 28 10.72 -16.05 10.63
N HIS A 29 10.79 -15.73 11.94
CA HIS A 29 12.01 -15.82 12.76
C HIS A 29 12.26 -17.25 13.30
N ARG A 30 11.29 -18.16 13.14
CA ARG A 30 11.33 -19.57 13.57
C ARG A 30 11.80 -20.47 12.43
N SER A 31 12.22 -21.69 12.75
CA SER A 31 12.64 -22.66 11.73
C SER A 31 11.47 -23.00 10.80
N ILE A 32 11.78 -23.36 9.54
CA ILE A 32 10.74 -23.72 8.58
C ILE A 32 9.91 -24.92 9.06
N ILE A 33 10.51 -25.82 9.82
CA ILE A 33 9.84 -27.02 10.31
C ILE A 33 8.89 -26.73 11.46
N ASP A 34 9.24 -25.82 12.37
CA ASP A 34 8.34 -25.39 13.46
C ASP A 34 7.06 -24.78 12.89
N VAL A 35 7.20 -23.94 11.86
CA VAL A 35 6.07 -23.32 11.19
C VAL A 35 5.21 -24.38 10.48
N CYS A 36 5.81 -25.33 9.77
CA CYS A 36 5.04 -26.40 9.10
C CYS A 36 4.27 -27.27 10.12
N ILE A 37 4.90 -27.64 11.23
CA ILE A 37 4.28 -28.42 12.30
C ILE A 37 3.09 -27.67 12.92
N ASP A 38 3.27 -26.39 13.25
CA ASP A 38 2.22 -25.56 13.83
C ASP A 38 1.02 -25.38 12.90
N GLU A 39 1.28 -25.21 11.60
CA GLU A 39 0.22 -25.04 10.60
C GLU A 39 -0.53 -26.36 10.33
N VAL A 40 0.17 -27.50 10.27
CA VAL A 40 -0.46 -28.82 10.17
C VAL A 40 -1.42 -29.05 11.34
N LYS A 41 -1.02 -28.72 12.57
CA LYS A 41 -1.87 -28.89 13.77
C LYS A 41 -3.17 -28.08 13.75
N LYS A 42 -3.23 -27.01 12.96
CA LYS A 42 -4.43 -26.16 12.81
C LYS A 42 -5.37 -26.66 11.71
N CYS A 43 -4.96 -27.63 10.90
CA CYS A 43 -5.73 -28.12 9.78
C CYS A 43 -6.72 -29.22 10.21
N ASP A 44 -7.89 -29.27 9.56
CA ASP A 44 -8.87 -30.36 9.74
C ASP A 44 -8.55 -31.59 8.86
N VAL A 45 -8.01 -31.32 7.66
CA VAL A 45 -7.68 -32.32 6.64
C VAL A 45 -6.32 -31.99 6.03
N VAL A 46 -5.46 -32.99 5.86
CA VAL A 46 -4.14 -32.86 5.23
C VAL A 46 -4.14 -33.62 3.91
N VAL A 47 -3.79 -32.94 2.82
CA VAL A 47 -3.69 -33.53 1.47
C VAL A 47 -2.21 -33.76 1.13
N ILE A 48 -1.82 -35.02 0.98
CA ILE A 48 -0.46 -35.44 0.62
C ILE A 48 -0.41 -35.80 -0.86
N ILE A 49 0.48 -35.12 -1.60
CA ILE A 49 0.78 -35.42 -3.01
C ILE A 49 2.24 -35.90 -3.09
N SER A 50 2.45 -37.19 -3.35
CA SER A 50 3.80 -37.78 -3.43
C SER A 50 4.10 -38.28 -4.85
N ALA A 51 4.86 -37.47 -5.61
CA ALA A 51 5.21 -37.73 -7.01
C ALA A 51 6.58 -38.43 -7.16
N TYR A 52 7.54 -37.87 -7.91
CA TYR A 52 8.82 -38.52 -8.23
C TYR A 52 10.04 -37.96 -7.48
N MET A 53 9.83 -37.01 -6.56
CA MET A 53 10.88 -36.44 -5.72
C MET A 53 10.49 -36.57 -4.25
N TYR A 54 11.44 -36.95 -3.40
CA TYR A 54 11.26 -37.07 -1.96
C TYR A 54 11.13 -35.70 -1.28
N GLY A 55 11.72 -34.66 -1.87
CA GLY A 55 11.63 -33.28 -1.41
C GLY A 55 12.82 -32.83 -0.57
N MET A 56 12.69 -31.66 0.05
CA MET A 56 13.75 -31.06 0.88
C MET A 56 13.95 -31.89 2.14
N LEU A 57 15.17 -32.41 2.33
CA LEU A 57 15.55 -33.11 3.54
C LEU A 57 15.83 -32.13 4.69
N TYR A 58 15.30 -32.46 5.86
CA TYR A 58 15.61 -31.75 7.09
C TYR A 58 16.93 -32.27 7.68
N MET A 59 17.88 -31.37 7.95
CA MET A 59 19.25 -31.70 8.37
C MET A 59 19.70 -30.97 9.64
N GLN A 60 18.77 -30.29 10.32
CA GLN A 60 19.09 -29.45 11.48
C GLN A 60 18.96 -30.25 12.80
N VAL A 61 19.64 -29.77 13.85
CA VAL A 61 19.81 -30.49 15.13
C VAL A 61 18.68 -30.20 16.12
N ASP A 62 17.85 -29.20 15.85
CA ASP A 62 16.75 -28.74 16.71
C ASP A 62 15.60 -29.76 16.82
N HIS A 63 15.38 -30.57 15.78
CA HIS A 63 14.45 -31.72 15.81
C HIS A 63 15.15 -33.02 15.39
N PRO A 64 15.94 -33.66 16.28
CA PRO A 64 16.76 -34.81 15.96
C PRO A 64 15.94 -36.02 15.44
N GLU A 65 14.68 -36.16 15.86
CA GLU A 65 13.74 -37.19 15.40
C GLU A 65 13.34 -37.05 13.93
N TYR A 66 13.51 -35.86 13.35
CA TYR A 66 13.15 -35.54 11.96
C TYR A 66 14.37 -35.44 11.05
N THR A 67 15.57 -35.59 11.60
CA THR A 67 16.82 -35.52 10.82
C THR A 67 16.84 -36.61 9.73
N GLY A 68 17.04 -36.18 8.49
CA GLY A 68 17.09 -37.07 7.34
C GLY A 68 15.73 -37.38 6.68
N LEU A 69 14.63 -36.81 7.16
CA LEU A 69 13.30 -36.94 6.56
C LEU A 69 12.97 -35.74 5.67
N SER A 70 12.07 -35.90 4.70
CA SER A 70 11.57 -34.76 3.93
C SER A 70 10.51 -33.96 4.70
N ILE A 71 10.38 -32.66 4.40
CA ILE A 71 9.35 -31.82 5.02
C ILE A 71 7.95 -32.43 4.87
N THR A 72 7.61 -32.96 3.69
CA THR A 72 6.32 -33.62 3.43
C THR A 72 6.12 -34.90 4.25
N GLU A 73 7.17 -35.69 4.48
CA GLU A 73 7.06 -36.84 5.38
C GLU A 73 6.89 -36.40 6.84
N ILE A 74 7.50 -35.29 7.24
CA ILE A 74 7.34 -34.74 8.60
C ILE A 74 5.91 -34.20 8.78
N GLU A 75 5.38 -33.45 7.81
CA GLU A 75 3.98 -32.99 7.79
C GLU A 75 2.99 -34.16 7.91
N TYR A 76 3.24 -35.24 7.17
CA TYR A 76 2.45 -36.48 7.25
C TYR A 76 2.50 -37.11 8.65
N ARG A 77 3.71 -37.31 9.20
CA ARG A 77 3.89 -37.94 10.53
C ARG A 77 3.24 -37.10 11.62
N GLU A 78 3.33 -35.77 11.55
CA GLU A 78 2.70 -34.88 12.51
C GLU A 78 1.17 -34.89 12.36
N ALA A 79 0.64 -34.96 11.13
CA ALA A 79 -0.80 -35.11 10.91
C ALA A 79 -1.36 -36.39 11.55
N ILE A 80 -0.68 -37.52 11.36
CA ILE A 80 -1.06 -38.80 11.98
C ILE A 80 -0.96 -38.74 13.50
N LYS A 81 0.12 -38.15 14.03
CA LYS A 81 0.34 -37.98 15.48
C LYS A 81 -0.77 -37.16 16.14
N ASN A 82 -1.33 -36.17 15.44
CA ASN A 82 -2.43 -35.34 15.93
C ASN A 82 -3.82 -35.88 15.55
N GLY A 83 -3.91 -37.06 14.93
CA GLY A 83 -5.17 -37.70 14.58
C GLY A 83 -5.96 -36.99 13.48
N LEU A 84 -5.28 -36.24 12.60
CA LEU A 84 -5.91 -35.52 11.50
C LEU A 84 -6.32 -36.45 10.36
N ARG A 85 -7.30 -36.03 9.56
CA ARG A 85 -7.73 -36.77 8.38
C ARG A 85 -6.72 -36.56 7.26
N VAL A 86 -6.15 -37.64 6.72
CA VAL A 86 -5.10 -37.57 5.68
C VAL A 86 -5.59 -38.19 4.38
N LEU A 87 -5.55 -37.41 3.30
CA LEU A 87 -5.88 -37.83 1.94
C LEU A 87 -4.61 -37.94 1.10
N VAL A 88 -4.38 -39.09 0.48
CA VAL A 88 -3.12 -39.39 -0.22
C VAL A 88 -3.35 -39.56 -1.73
N PHE A 89 -2.56 -38.84 -2.52
CA PHE A 89 -2.58 -38.90 -3.98
C PHE A 89 -1.20 -39.25 -4.55
N LEU A 90 -1.15 -40.28 -5.39
CA LEU A 90 0.08 -40.80 -6.02
C LEU A 90 -0.05 -40.76 -7.55
N PRO A 91 1.05 -40.60 -8.32
CA PRO A 91 0.99 -40.74 -9.77
C PRO A 91 0.68 -42.19 -10.15
N SER A 92 -0.08 -42.40 -11.22
CA SER A 92 -0.29 -43.74 -11.78
C SER A 92 0.93 -44.23 -12.57
N ASP A 93 0.94 -45.51 -12.93
CA ASP A 93 1.95 -46.11 -13.81
C ASP A 93 1.95 -45.52 -15.25
N SER A 94 0.88 -44.84 -15.66
CA SER A 94 0.72 -44.25 -16.99
C SER A 94 1.22 -42.79 -17.09
N TYR A 95 1.59 -42.20 -15.95
CA TYR A 95 2.04 -40.82 -15.85
C TYR A 95 3.40 -40.62 -16.57
N LYS A 96 3.42 -39.73 -17.57
CA LYS A 96 4.64 -39.43 -18.35
C LYS A 96 5.51 -38.41 -17.64
N THR A 97 6.55 -38.88 -16.94
CA THR A 97 7.59 -38.03 -16.35
C THR A 97 8.78 -37.87 -17.31
N THR A 98 9.40 -36.69 -17.32
CA THR A 98 10.72 -36.46 -17.94
C THR A 98 11.82 -36.87 -16.97
N ASP A 99 12.89 -37.52 -17.45
CA ASP A 99 14.00 -38.07 -16.63
C ASP A 99 14.70 -37.06 -15.69
N LEU A 100 14.44 -35.76 -15.88
CA LEU A 100 14.95 -34.64 -15.08
C LEU A 100 14.23 -34.44 -13.74
N MET A 101 13.06 -35.05 -13.52
CA MET A 101 12.22 -34.85 -12.31
C MET A 101 12.17 -36.07 -11.38
N VAL A 102 13.11 -37.00 -11.51
CA VAL A 102 13.18 -38.23 -10.69
C VAL A 102 14.41 -38.17 -9.80
N ASP A 103 14.22 -38.32 -8.48
CA ASP A 103 15.35 -38.45 -7.56
C ASP A 103 16.18 -39.69 -7.88
N LYS A 104 17.51 -39.58 -7.79
CA LYS A 104 18.45 -40.70 -7.97
C LYS A 104 19.24 -40.93 -6.69
N GLY A 105 19.68 -42.18 -6.46
CA GLY A 105 20.50 -42.53 -5.29
C GLY A 105 19.68 -42.60 -3.99
N PRO A 106 20.26 -42.26 -2.81
CA PRO A 106 19.62 -42.46 -1.51
C PRO A 106 18.25 -41.79 -1.32
N SER A 107 17.99 -40.66 -1.97
CA SER A 107 16.68 -39.99 -1.92
C SER A 107 15.58 -40.80 -2.63
N ALA A 108 15.93 -41.56 -3.68
CA ALA A 108 14.99 -42.44 -4.37
C ALA A 108 14.54 -43.61 -3.49
N GLU A 109 15.48 -44.21 -2.75
CA GLU A 109 15.19 -45.28 -1.79
C GLU A 109 14.26 -44.77 -0.67
N LYS A 110 14.50 -43.56 -0.16
CA LYS A 110 13.62 -42.93 0.84
C LYS A 110 12.24 -42.61 0.29
N LEU A 111 12.13 -42.13 -0.96
CA LEU A 111 10.85 -41.90 -1.61
C LEU A 111 10.04 -43.20 -1.74
N GLU A 112 10.66 -44.29 -2.15
CA GLU A 112 9.99 -45.59 -2.26
C GLU A 112 9.57 -46.14 -0.89
N GLN A 113 10.40 -45.97 0.15
CA GLN A 113 10.02 -46.31 1.53
C GLN A 113 8.81 -45.48 2.00
N PHE A 114 8.80 -44.17 1.73
CA PHE A 114 7.69 -43.30 2.10
C PHE A 114 6.40 -43.65 1.33
N LYS A 115 6.49 -43.91 0.02
CA LYS A 115 5.33 -44.39 -0.76
C LYS A 115 4.81 -45.74 -0.29
N ALA A 116 5.70 -46.66 0.08
CA ALA A 116 5.29 -47.96 0.63
C ALA A 116 4.54 -47.78 1.96
N MET A 117 5.03 -46.87 2.83
CA MET A 117 4.34 -46.51 4.08
C MET A 117 2.95 -45.91 3.80
N LEU A 118 2.83 -44.95 2.88
CA LEU A 118 1.56 -44.35 2.50
C LEU A 118 0.56 -45.40 1.94
N LYS A 119 1.03 -46.32 1.09
CA LYS A 119 0.21 -47.42 0.54
C LYS A 119 -0.21 -48.44 1.61
N GLN A 120 0.55 -48.58 2.69
CA GLN A 120 0.22 -49.49 3.79
C GLN A 120 -0.80 -48.86 4.76
N SER A 121 -0.69 -47.56 5.01
CA SER A 121 -1.50 -46.84 6.00
C SER A 121 -2.77 -46.21 5.44
N HIS A 122 -2.83 -45.94 4.13
CA HIS A 122 -3.95 -45.29 3.46
C HIS A 122 -4.38 -46.05 2.21
N THR A 123 -5.55 -45.70 1.67
CA THR A 123 -5.99 -46.08 0.32
C THR A 123 -5.71 -44.89 -0.61
N PRO A 124 -4.57 -44.85 -1.33
CA PRO A 124 -4.24 -43.70 -2.16
C PRO A 124 -5.07 -43.69 -3.43
N ASP A 125 -5.42 -42.49 -3.91
CA ASP A 125 -5.96 -42.31 -5.26
C ASP A 125 -4.83 -41.98 -6.23
N TYR A 126 -4.94 -42.45 -7.47
CA TYR A 126 -3.87 -42.39 -8.46
C TYR A 126 -4.21 -41.40 -9.57
N PHE A 127 -3.30 -40.50 -9.96
CA PHE A 127 -3.58 -39.48 -10.98
C PHE A 127 -2.67 -39.56 -12.21
N ASP A 128 -3.20 -39.18 -13.37
CA ASP A 128 -2.52 -39.20 -14.68
C ASP A 128 -2.15 -37.80 -15.20
N SER A 129 -2.88 -36.77 -14.76
CA SER A 129 -2.73 -35.39 -15.23
C SER A 129 -3.12 -34.39 -14.15
N VAL A 130 -2.87 -33.10 -14.41
CA VAL A 130 -3.24 -32.01 -13.48
C VAL A 130 -4.77 -31.95 -13.29
N ASP A 131 -5.53 -32.04 -14.37
CA ASP A 131 -7.00 -31.97 -14.33
C ASP A 131 -7.60 -33.19 -13.62
N ASP A 132 -7.01 -34.37 -13.84
CA ASP A 132 -7.41 -35.61 -13.17
C ASP A 132 -7.14 -35.54 -11.65
N LEU A 133 -5.98 -35.03 -11.24
CA LEU A 133 -5.69 -34.79 -9.82
C LEU A 133 -6.69 -33.80 -9.21
N ALA A 134 -6.97 -32.68 -9.88
CA ALA A 134 -7.94 -31.70 -9.39
C ALA A 134 -9.34 -32.31 -9.22
N GLY A 135 -9.79 -33.12 -10.17
CA GLY A 135 -11.07 -33.84 -10.08
C GLY A 135 -11.13 -34.73 -8.84
N LYS A 136 -10.13 -35.61 -8.69
CA LYS A 136 -10.05 -36.57 -7.57
C LYS A 136 -9.94 -35.90 -6.21
N VAL A 137 -9.17 -34.82 -6.10
CA VAL A 137 -9.05 -34.04 -4.86
C VAL A 137 -10.39 -33.40 -4.47
N ARG A 138 -11.13 -32.83 -5.43
CA ARG A 138 -12.47 -32.27 -5.13
C ARG A 138 -13.41 -33.33 -4.59
N ASP A 139 -13.46 -34.49 -5.26
CA ASP A 139 -14.38 -35.56 -4.88
C ASP A 139 -14.03 -36.12 -3.49
N ALA A 140 -12.74 -36.27 -3.20
CA ALA A 140 -12.27 -36.68 -1.87
C ALA A 140 -12.59 -35.65 -0.78
N LEU A 141 -12.32 -34.35 -1.04
CA LEU A 141 -12.60 -33.29 -0.07
C LEU A 141 -14.09 -33.06 0.15
N ASP A 142 -14.92 -33.18 -0.88
CA ASP A 142 -16.38 -33.06 -0.74
C ASP A 142 -16.95 -34.21 0.11
N ASN A 143 -16.42 -35.44 -0.04
CA ASN A 143 -16.77 -36.56 0.80
C ASN A 143 -16.33 -36.34 2.27
N GLU A 144 -15.11 -35.86 2.49
CA GLU A 144 -14.63 -35.54 3.85
C GLU A 144 -15.44 -34.43 4.50
N ARG A 145 -15.79 -33.40 3.75
CA ARG A 145 -16.65 -32.32 4.23
C ARG A 145 -17.99 -32.84 4.73
N ARG A 146 -18.65 -33.70 3.95
CA ARG A 146 -19.91 -34.33 4.36
C ARG A 146 -19.73 -35.15 5.63
N GLN A 147 -18.64 -35.91 5.75
CA GLN A 147 -18.36 -36.68 6.97
C GLN A 147 -18.04 -35.79 8.18
N ILE A 148 -17.42 -34.63 7.99
CA ILE A 148 -17.17 -33.64 9.05
C ILE A 148 -18.51 -33.03 9.48
N GLU A 149 -19.35 -32.61 8.54
CA GLU A 149 -20.69 -32.06 8.79
C GLU A 149 -21.62 -33.09 9.47
N ASP A 150 -21.59 -34.36 9.03
CA ASP A 150 -22.35 -35.46 9.63
C ASP A 150 -21.84 -35.82 11.04
N SER A 151 -20.53 -35.79 11.26
CA SER A 151 -19.93 -36.00 12.60
C SER A 151 -20.22 -34.84 13.57
N GLY A 152 -20.50 -33.64 13.04
CA GLY A 152 -20.99 -32.48 13.81
C GLY A 152 -22.50 -32.49 14.08
N SER A 153 -23.27 -33.32 13.36
CA SER A 153 -24.74 -33.43 13.47
C SER A 153 -25.22 -34.48 14.49
N ALA A 154 -24.31 -35.22 15.15
CA ALA A 154 -24.65 -36.11 16.26
C ALA A 154 -24.71 -35.31 17.59
N THR A 155 -25.93 -35.00 18.04
CA THR A 155 -26.33 -34.33 19.29
C THR A 155 -25.34 -34.36 20.47
N LEU A 156 -25.01 -33.17 20.99
CA LEU A 156 -24.77 -32.91 22.42
C LEU A 156 -25.92 -32.05 22.98
N PRO A 157 -26.32 -32.23 24.26
CA PRO A 157 -27.65 -31.86 24.75
C PRO A 157 -27.80 -30.36 25.04
N VAL A 158 -28.99 -29.85 24.69
CA VAL A 158 -29.48 -28.52 25.06
C VAL A 158 -29.62 -28.41 26.58
N LYS A 159 -28.86 -27.50 27.21
CA LYS A 159 -29.18 -26.98 28.54
C LYS A 159 -30.07 -25.74 28.38
N ILE A 160 -31.34 -25.92 28.73
CA ILE A 160 -32.32 -24.85 28.91
C ILE A 160 -31.89 -23.98 30.10
N GLN A 161 -31.84 -22.65 29.92
CA GLN A 161 -31.85 -21.70 31.04
C GLN A 161 -33.26 -21.10 31.23
N PRO A 162 -33.77 -20.96 32.48
CA PRO A 162 -35.10 -20.41 32.79
C PRO A 162 -35.16 -18.86 32.74
N PRO A 163 -36.36 -18.23 32.81
CA PRO A 163 -36.55 -16.80 32.56
C PRO A 163 -36.11 -15.89 33.71
N ALA A 164 -35.89 -14.61 33.37
CA ALA A 164 -35.14 -13.58 34.08
C ALA A 164 -35.69 -13.09 35.43
N PRO A 165 -34.84 -12.41 36.25
CA PRO A 165 -35.29 -11.34 37.14
C PRO A 165 -34.81 -9.95 36.66
N SER A 166 -35.68 -8.94 36.80
CA SER A 166 -35.36 -7.50 36.69
C SER A 166 -34.77 -6.97 38.02
N PRO A 167 -34.25 -5.73 38.06
CA PRO A 167 -32.90 -5.41 38.51
C PRO A 167 -32.76 -5.28 40.03
N VAL A 168 -31.59 -5.68 40.55
CA VAL A 168 -31.04 -5.19 41.80
C VAL A 168 -29.72 -4.53 41.44
N VAL A 169 -29.59 -3.22 41.65
CA VAL A 169 -28.32 -2.51 41.50
C VAL A 169 -27.40 -3.01 42.61
N THR A 170 -26.53 -3.95 42.29
CA THR A 170 -25.46 -4.38 43.19
C THR A 170 -24.30 -3.38 43.14
N PRO A 171 -23.53 -3.20 44.23
CA PRO A 171 -22.37 -2.30 44.30
C PRO A 171 -21.36 -2.47 43.15
N ASP A 172 -21.32 -3.66 42.55
CA ASP A 172 -20.44 -4.02 41.43
C ASP A 172 -20.68 -3.20 40.15
N LEU A 173 -21.91 -2.80 39.84
CA LEU A 173 -22.17 -2.03 38.61
C LEU A 173 -21.65 -0.58 38.73
N ALA A 174 -21.85 0.04 39.89
CA ALA A 174 -21.33 1.38 40.14
C ALA A 174 -19.80 1.41 40.07
N ASP A 175 -19.12 0.40 40.61
CA ASP A 175 -17.66 0.25 40.53
C ASP A 175 -17.16 -0.09 39.12
N ARG A 176 -17.95 -0.81 38.31
CA ARG A 176 -17.61 -1.08 36.90
C ARG A 176 -17.73 0.19 36.05
N VAL A 177 -18.81 0.95 36.22
CA VAL A 177 -18.99 2.25 35.56
C VAL A 177 -17.90 3.23 35.98
N LYS A 178 -17.61 3.32 37.28
CA LYS A 178 -16.54 4.18 37.81
C LYS A 178 -15.16 3.78 37.27
N ARG A 179 -14.89 2.49 37.08
CA ARG A 179 -13.64 2.01 36.47
C ARG A 179 -13.51 2.39 35.00
N VAL A 180 -14.58 2.32 34.20
CA VAL A 180 -14.55 2.81 32.80
C VAL A 180 -14.22 4.31 32.78
N PHE A 181 -14.83 5.08 33.68
CA PHE A 181 -14.61 6.53 33.79
C PHE A 181 -13.30 6.96 34.46
N LEU A 182 -12.61 6.08 35.18
CA LEU A 182 -11.30 6.38 35.76
C LEU A 182 -10.16 5.85 34.90
N MET A 183 -10.40 4.80 34.12
CA MET A 183 -9.34 4.07 33.39
C MET A 183 -9.39 4.27 31.87
N ARG A 184 -10.54 4.64 31.28
CA ARG A 184 -10.71 4.70 29.82
C ARG A 184 -11.22 6.04 29.30
N LEU A 185 -12.08 6.70 30.07
CA LEU A 185 -12.50 8.07 29.82
C LEU A 185 -11.84 8.97 30.85
N LEU A 186 -11.41 10.17 30.45
CA LEU A 186 -10.72 11.13 31.29
C LEU A 186 -11.74 12.11 31.89
N PRO A 187 -11.60 12.49 33.17
CA PRO A 187 -12.41 13.56 33.75
C PRO A 187 -12.25 14.88 32.98
N ASN A 188 -13.29 15.71 32.97
CA ASN A 188 -13.33 17.06 32.37
C ASN A 188 -13.02 17.09 30.86
N THR A 189 -13.37 16.02 30.14
CA THR A 189 -13.15 15.89 28.69
C THR A 189 -14.48 15.67 27.97
N ASP A 190 -14.65 16.31 26.82
CA ASP A 190 -15.82 16.15 25.96
C ASP A 190 -15.69 14.87 25.13
N TYR A 191 -16.69 14.00 25.21
CA TYR A 191 -16.74 12.75 24.46
C TYR A 191 -17.94 12.70 23.53
N PRO A 192 -17.77 12.31 22.25
CA PRO A 192 -18.90 11.99 21.40
C PRO A 192 -19.73 10.86 22.01
N MET A 193 -21.06 10.98 22.01
CA MET A 193 -21.96 9.96 22.57
C MET A 193 -21.70 8.56 22.02
N ALA A 194 -21.40 8.43 20.73
CA ALA A 194 -21.06 7.17 20.09
C ALA A 194 -19.82 6.49 20.70
N LYS A 195 -18.81 7.28 21.11
CA LYS A 195 -17.61 6.75 21.77
C LYS A 195 -17.92 6.29 23.20
N VAL A 196 -18.75 7.03 23.92
CA VAL A 196 -19.21 6.62 25.26
C VAL A 196 -20.01 5.32 25.16
N ALA A 197 -20.95 5.21 24.22
CA ALA A 197 -21.73 4.00 24.00
C ALA A 197 -20.82 2.79 23.68
N HIS A 198 -19.83 2.98 22.81
CA HIS A 198 -18.86 1.94 22.48
C HIS A 198 -18.04 1.47 23.69
N GLU A 199 -17.51 2.37 24.50
CA GLU A 199 -16.71 2.00 25.69
C GLU A 199 -17.52 1.24 26.75
N PHE A 200 -18.81 1.59 26.89
CA PHE A 200 -19.71 0.88 27.78
C PHE A 200 -20.04 -0.53 27.27
N ASP A 201 -20.22 -0.68 25.96
CA ASP A 201 -20.44 -1.98 25.33
C ASP A 201 -19.21 -2.90 25.47
N VAL A 202 -18.00 -2.36 25.24
CA VAL A 202 -16.73 -3.08 25.46
C VAL A 202 -16.56 -3.48 26.94
N ALA A 203 -17.06 -2.67 27.87
CA ALA A 203 -17.06 -2.99 29.31
C ALA A 203 -18.19 -3.96 29.72
N GLY A 204 -19.01 -4.42 28.77
CA GLY A 204 -20.14 -5.31 28.99
C GLY A 204 -21.25 -4.68 29.82
N ILE A 205 -21.43 -3.35 29.70
CA ILE A 205 -22.43 -2.57 30.42
C ILE A 205 -23.51 -2.16 29.42
N ARG A 206 -24.70 -2.76 29.53
CA ARG A 206 -25.80 -2.44 28.61
C ARG A 206 -26.49 -1.16 29.08
N ALA A 207 -26.88 -0.29 28.15
CA ALA A 207 -27.54 0.99 28.46
C ALA A 207 -28.75 0.83 29.40
N LYS A 208 -29.54 -0.24 29.22
CA LYS A 208 -30.70 -0.57 30.07
C LYS A 208 -30.38 -0.89 31.54
N ASP A 209 -29.12 -1.24 31.84
CA ASP A 209 -28.68 -1.61 33.18
C ASP A 209 -28.20 -0.35 33.97
N LEU A 210 -28.09 0.83 33.32
CA LEU A 210 -27.61 2.07 33.92
C LEU A 210 -28.73 2.79 34.69
N GLY A 211 -28.74 2.60 36.01
CA GLY A 211 -29.77 3.12 36.94
C GLY A 211 -29.69 4.61 37.29
N PHE A 212 -29.03 5.44 36.50
CA PHE A 212 -29.00 6.90 36.72
C PHE A 212 -30.08 7.56 35.86
N VAL A 213 -31.14 8.06 36.49
CA VAL A 213 -32.31 8.65 35.81
C VAL A 213 -31.90 9.69 34.77
N SER A 214 -31.00 10.61 35.14
CA SER A 214 -30.48 11.68 34.26
C SER A 214 -29.64 11.16 33.09
N PHE A 215 -28.93 10.05 33.27
CA PHE A 215 -28.06 9.47 32.24
C PHE A 215 -28.85 8.65 31.21
N ARG A 216 -29.90 7.96 31.68
CA ARG A 216 -30.81 7.21 30.83
C ARG A 216 -31.63 8.14 29.93
N GLU A 217 -32.13 9.26 30.47
CA GLU A 217 -32.84 10.27 29.68
C GLU A 217 -31.96 10.87 28.58
N LEU A 218 -30.66 11.07 28.86
CA LEU A 218 -29.67 11.54 27.88
C LEU A 218 -29.41 10.52 26.75
N LEU A 219 -29.31 9.23 27.08
CA LEU A 219 -29.11 8.17 26.09
C LEU A 219 -30.37 7.89 25.26
N ASP A 220 -31.55 7.99 25.88
CA ASP A 220 -32.84 7.77 25.18
C ASP A 220 -33.18 8.96 24.26
N ALA A 221 -32.65 10.16 24.53
CA ALA A 221 -32.81 11.36 23.68
C ALA A 221 -31.80 11.44 22.52
N PHE A 222 -30.94 10.43 22.32
CA PHE A 222 -29.90 10.43 21.31
C PHE A 222 -30.43 10.07 19.92
N ASP A 223 -30.24 10.98 18.96
CA ASP A 223 -30.36 10.71 17.54
C ASP A 223 -28.96 10.63 16.91
N GLU A 224 -28.60 9.48 16.32
CA GLU A 224 -27.30 9.24 15.68
C GLU A 224 -27.01 10.23 14.53
N SER A 225 -28.05 10.85 13.98
CA SER A 225 -27.92 11.77 12.84
C SER A 225 -27.53 13.20 13.22
N GLU A 226 -27.79 13.64 14.45
CA GLU A 226 -27.53 15.02 14.87
C GLU A 226 -26.16 15.20 15.54
N GLY A 227 -25.60 14.13 16.14
CA GLY A 227 -24.31 14.16 16.81
C GLY A 227 -24.32 15.00 18.11
N GLY A 228 -23.80 14.43 19.20
CA GLY A 228 -23.76 15.11 20.50
C GLY A 228 -22.48 14.81 21.27
N PHE A 229 -21.98 15.80 22.00
CA PHE A 229 -20.84 15.66 22.91
C PHE A 229 -21.34 15.67 24.35
N ILE A 230 -20.84 14.72 25.13
CA ILE A 230 -21.05 14.63 26.56
C ILE A 230 -19.80 15.14 27.28
N HIS A 231 -19.96 16.18 28.08
CA HIS A 231 -18.97 16.62 29.05
C HIS A 231 -19.15 15.88 30.37
N PHE A 232 -18.06 15.37 30.95
CA PHE A 232 -18.06 14.76 32.29
C PHE A 232 -17.26 15.62 33.25
N SER A 233 -17.89 16.15 34.30
CA SER A 233 -17.17 16.85 35.38
C SER A 233 -17.22 16.08 36.71
N LEU A 234 -16.13 16.20 37.49
CA LEU A 234 -16.05 15.69 38.86
C LEU A 234 -16.47 16.79 39.85
N ASP A 235 -17.33 16.43 40.80
CA ASP A 235 -17.67 17.30 41.93
C ASP A 235 -16.42 17.59 42.79
N PRO A 236 -16.20 18.83 43.29
CA PRO A 236 -14.97 19.23 43.99
C PRO A 236 -14.64 18.43 45.25
N GLN A 237 -15.57 17.65 45.79
CA GLN A 237 -15.37 16.81 46.98
C GLN A 237 -15.16 15.31 46.67
N GLY A 238 -15.07 14.92 45.40
CA GLY A 238 -14.68 13.56 44.99
C GLY A 238 -15.70 12.46 45.36
N ARG A 239 -16.94 12.80 45.71
CA ARG A 239 -17.99 11.84 46.05
C ARG A 239 -18.85 11.52 44.83
N HIS A 240 -18.61 10.34 44.25
CA HIS A 240 -19.44 9.56 43.31
C HIS A 240 -20.67 10.27 42.72
N GLY A 241 -20.46 10.94 41.59
CA GLY A 241 -21.51 11.42 40.69
C GLY A 241 -20.86 12.25 39.59
N ALA A 242 -20.74 11.70 38.38
CA ALA A 242 -20.29 12.47 37.22
C ALA A 242 -21.45 13.35 36.76
N MET A 243 -21.25 14.66 36.64
CA MET A 243 -22.22 15.52 35.96
C MET A 243 -22.01 15.41 34.46
N VAL A 244 -23.10 15.14 33.74
CA VAL A 244 -23.12 14.82 32.31
C VAL A 244 -23.90 15.92 31.60
N ARG A 245 -23.26 16.67 30.70
CA ARG A 245 -23.92 17.77 29.96
C ARG A 245 -23.71 17.63 28.46
N LEU A 246 -24.78 17.80 27.68
CA LEU A 246 -24.71 17.97 26.23
C LEU A 246 -24.15 19.34 25.89
N VAL A 247 -23.07 19.40 25.12
CA VAL A 247 -22.53 20.66 24.61
C VAL A 247 -23.37 21.09 23.40
N GLY A 248 -24.36 21.98 23.63
CA GLY A 248 -25.17 22.55 22.54
C GLY A 248 -26.62 22.89 22.86
N SER A 249 -27.20 22.40 23.96
CA SER A 249 -28.57 22.75 24.37
C SER A 249 -28.60 23.62 25.63
N SER A 250 -29.25 24.79 25.53
CA SER A 250 -29.67 25.58 26.68
C SER A 250 -30.99 25.03 27.23
N MET A 251 -31.06 24.76 28.53
CA MET A 251 -32.32 24.61 29.27
C MET A 251 -32.29 25.55 30.49
N PRO A 252 -33.47 25.95 31.02
CA PRO A 252 -33.66 27.20 31.73
C PRO A 252 -33.01 27.20 33.11
N GLU A 253 -32.68 28.41 33.55
CA GLU A 253 -32.25 28.73 34.90
C GLU A 253 -33.20 28.14 35.95
N ASP A 254 -32.64 27.59 37.02
CA ASP A 254 -33.29 27.67 38.32
C ASP A 254 -32.28 28.09 39.39
N ASN A 255 -32.68 29.14 40.09
CA ASN A 255 -31.96 29.86 41.13
C ASN A 255 -31.87 29.03 42.43
N SER A 256 -30.67 28.97 43.03
CA SER A 256 -30.52 29.17 44.49
C SER A 256 -29.06 29.39 44.91
N SER A 257 -28.70 30.66 45.05
CA SER A 257 -27.95 31.27 46.18
C SER A 257 -26.93 30.43 46.97
N ASN A 258 -25.64 30.80 46.96
CA ASN A 258 -25.03 31.78 47.90
C ASN A 258 -23.49 31.63 47.98
N GLY A 259 -22.80 32.78 47.96
CA GLY A 259 -21.77 33.05 48.98
C GLY A 259 -20.28 32.95 48.62
N SER A 260 -19.75 34.05 48.07
CA SER A 260 -18.50 34.75 48.49
C SER A 260 -17.14 34.01 48.60
N GLY A 261 -16.14 34.56 47.90
CA GLY A 261 -14.83 34.82 48.53
C GLY A 261 -13.56 34.47 47.74
N ALA A 262 -12.99 35.49 47.09
CA ALA A 262 -11.55 35.82 47.01
C ALA A 262 -10.53 34.93 46.28
N SER A 263 -9.83 35.59 45.32
CA SER A 263 -8.39 35.55 45.00
C SER A 263 -7.71 34.20 44.71
N ASP A 264 -7.39 33.95 43.44
CA ASP A 264 -6.04 34.17 42.88
C ASP A 264 -5.99 33.71 41.41
N GLU A 265 -5.73 34.65 40.50
CA GLU A 265 -5.31 34.38 39.12
C GLU A 265 -3.79 34.14 39.10
N SER A 266 -3.37 32.92 38.77
CA SER A 266 -2.21 32.61 37.91
C SER A 266 -1.98 31.09 37.87
N ASP A 267 -1.51 30.59 36.73
CA ASP A 267 -1.02 29.21 36.50
C ASP A 267 -1.99 28.07 36.15
N ALA A 268 -3.06 28.32 35.40
CA ALA A 268 -3.76 27.25 34.69
C ALA A 268 -3.34 27.20 33.21
N CYS A 269 -2.23 26.51 32.93
CA CYS A 269 -1.91 26.05 31.57
C CYS A 269 -2.99 25.03 31.14
N PRO A 270 -3.83 25.29 30.12
CA PRO A 270 -4.77 24.28 29.67
C PRO A 270 -4.04 23.32 28.72
N LYS A 271 -3.77 22.08 29.16
CA LYS A 271 -3.38 20.98 28.25
C LYS A 271 -3.97 19.66 28.70
N PRO A 272 -4.45 18.85 27.74
CA PRO A 272 -3.97 17.46 27.76
C PRO A 272 -3.59 16.90 26.37
N TYR A 273 -3.49 17.71 25.31
CA TYR A 273 -3.36 17.15 23.97
C TYR A 273 -1.98 16.55 23.65
N THR A 274 -0.93 17.29 24.01
CA THR A 274 0.48 16.89 23.90
C THR A 274 0.92 15.95 25.03
N ALA A 275 0.20 15.93 26.15
CA ALA A 275 0.38 14.94 27.21
C ALA A 275 -0.16 13.56 26.78
N ALA A 276 -1.29 13.53 26.07
CA ALA A 276 -1.82 12.31 25.43
C ALA A 276 -0.94 11.85 24.25
N ALA A 277 -0.30 12.78 23.53
CA ALA A 277 0.69 12.42 22.52
C ALA A 277 1.98 11.84 23.13
N ALA A 278 2.37 12.28 24.33
CA ALA A 278 3.58 11.81 25.02
C ALA A 278 3.54 10.31 25.40
N SER A 279 2.35 9.74 25.61
CA SER A 279 2.17 8.32 25.91
C SER A 279 2.19 7.42 24.67
N LEU A 280 2.20 7.99 23.46
CA LEU A 280 2.22 7.25 22.20
C LEU A 280 3.57 6.59 21.96
N ALA A 281 3.55 5.32 21.52
CA ALA A 281 4.74 4.53 21.23
C ALA A 281 5.70 5.21 20.22
N VAL A 282 5.15 6.01 19.31
CA VAL A 282 5.88 6.77 18.28
C VAL A 282 6.91 7.75 18.84
N TYR A 283 6.75 8.20 20.08
CA TYR A 283 7.66 9.15 20.72
C TYR A 283 8.52 8.55 21.84
N ARG A 284 8.42 7.23 22.10
CA ARG A 284 9.27 6.58 23.11
C ARG A 284 10.73 6.51 22.64
N GLY A 285 11.65 6.96 23.49
CA GLY A 285 13.09 6.84 23.26
C GLY A 285 13.70 7.93 22.37
N HIS A 286 12.90 8.85 21.83
CA HIS A 286 13.39 10.02 21.11
C HIS A 286 13.60 11.18 22.08
N ALA A 287 14.85 11.68 22.18
CA ALA A 287 15.18 12.87 22.95
C ALA A 287 15.11 14.12 22.07
N CYS A 288 15.07 15.31 22.69
CA CYS A 288 15.19 16.57 21.96
C CYS A 288 16.54 16.63 21.22
N PRO A 289 16.54 16.81 19.88
CA PRO A 289 17.77 16.91 19.10
C PRO A 289 18.68 18.03 19.64
N ALA A 290 19.99 17.79 19.66
CA ALA A 290 20.99 18.72 20.20
C ALA A 290 20.90 20.12 19.58
N GLU A 291 20.52 20.18 18.30
CA GLU A 291 20.37 21.41 17.51
C GLU A 291 19.21 22.30 17.97
N LEU A 292 18.17 21.71 18.58
CA LEU A 292 17.00 22.44 19.09
C LEU A 292 17.13 22.82 20.58
N GLN A 293 18.09 22.23 21.31
CA GLN A 293 18.28 22.51 22.74
C GLN A 293 18.51 24.00 23.03
N ALA A 294 19.23 24.70 22.14
CA ALA A 294 19.51 26.14 22.26
C ALA A 294 18.28 27.05 22.07
N TYR A 295 17.15 26.51 21.61
CA TYR A 295 15.93 27.26 21.29
C TYR A 295 14.72 26.88 22.14
N LEU A 296 14.89 25.94 23.08
CA LEU A 296 13.79 25.47 23.93
C LEU A 296 13.17 26.58 24.76
N ASP A 297 13.93 27.60 25.14
CA ASP A 297 13.42 28.72 25.96
C ASP A 297 12.74 29.83 25.14
N LYS A 298 12.82 29.79 23.80
CA LYS A 298 12.25 30.82 22.90
C LYS A 298 10.83 30.49 22.45
N SER A 299 10.08 31.51 22.03
CA SER A 299 8.83 31.33 21.28
C SER A 299 9.13 30.70 19.92
N PHE A 300 8.20 29.89 19.41
CA PHE A 300 8.34 29.15 18.17
C PHE A 300 8.65 30.04 16.97
N LEU A 301 7.97 31.18 16.87
CA LEU A 301 8.14 32.12 15.74
C LEU A 301 9.43 32.94 15.82
N GLU A 302 10.14 32.95 16.96
CA GLU A 302 11.42 33.66 17.10
C GLU A 302 12.60 32.93 16.44
N PHE A 303 12.50 31.62 16.25
CA PHE A 303 13.57 30.81 15.66
C PHE A 303 13.13 29.97 14.45
N CYS A 304 11.82 29.88 14.20
CA CYS A 304 11.26 29.07 13.13
C CYS A 304 10.41 29.90 12.18
N TYR A 305 10.77 29.90 10.90
CA TYR A 305 9.93 30.46 9.84
C TYR A 305 8.85 29.46 9.43
N VAL A 306 7.59 29.89 9.33
CA VAL A 306 6.47 29.00 8.96
C VAL A 306 6.04 29.23 7.52
N LEU A 307 6.18 28.21 6.66
CA LEU A 307 5.76 28.29 5.26
C LEU A 307 4.24 28.51 5.15
N PRO A 308 3.74 29.25 4.13
CA PRO A 308 2.31 29.52 3.95
C PRO A 308 1.44 28.25 3.95
N ARG A 309 1.88 27.18 3.28
CA ARG A 309 1.17 25.88 3.28
C ARG A 309 1.06 25.26 4.68
N CYS A 310 2.10 25.41 5.49
CA CYS A 310 2.06 24.93 6.88
C CYS A 310 1.07 25.76 7.71
N LYS A 311 0.94 27.07 7.44
CA LYS A 311 -0.04 27.93 8.14
C LYS A 311 -1.49 27.51 7.83
N GLU A 312 -1.78 27.25 6.56
CA GLU A 312 -3.10 26.77 6.11
C GLU A 312 -3.46 25.47 6.83
N SER A 313 -2.56 24.47 6.81
CA SER A 313 -2.82 23.18 7.44
C SER A 313 -2.91 23.23 8.97
N VAL A 314 -2.21 24.14 9.64
CA VAL A 314 -2.37 24.35 11.09
C VAL A 314 -3.71 25.01 11.40
N SER A 315 -4.13 25.96 10.57
CA SER A 315 -5.39 26.71 10.75
C SER A 315 -6.62 25.81 10.63
N GLU A 316 -6.56 24.76 9.81
CA GLU A 316 -7.61 23.74 9.68
C GLU A 316 -7.86 22.93 10.97
N ILE A 317 -6.92 22.95 11.93
CA ILE A 317 -6.97 22.16 13.17
C ILE A 317 -7.30 23.05 14.38
N CYS A 318 -7.23 24.36 14.22
CA CYS A 318 -7.57 25.33 15.25
C CYS A 318 -9.08 25.32 15.55
N SER A 319 -9.44 25.48 16.82
CA SER A 319 -10.84 25.66 17.22
C SER A 319 -11.38 27.01 16.71
N PRO A 320 -12.71 27.17 16.53
CA PRO A 320 -13.29 28.44 16.12
C PRO A 320 -12.85 29.60 17.05
N GLY A 321 -12.10 30.57 16.51
CA GLY A 321 -11.57 31.72 17.26
C GLY A 321 -10.11 31.59 17.75
N GLU A 322 -9.45 30.46 17.50
CA GLU A 322 -8.05 30.22 17.87
C GLU A 322 -7.09 30.58 16.72
N ASN A 323 -6.01 31.31 17.01
CA ASN A 323 -4.99 31.70 16.02
C ASN A 323 -3.93 30.59 15.86
N TRP A 324 -3.52 30.31 14.61
CA TRP A 324 -2.49 29.30 14.28
C TRP A 324 -1.14 29.60 14.95
N GLU A 325 -0.80 30.88 15.16
CA GLU A 325 0.42 31.30 15.85
C GLU A 325 0.43 30.82 17.31
N ALA A 326 -0.67 31.10 18.01
CA ALA A 326 -0.87 30.66 19.40
C ALA A 326 -0.86 29.13 19.51
N ARG A 327 -1.44 28.43 18.53
CA ARG A 327 -1.45 26.97 18.48
C ARG A 327 -0.05 26.38 18.35
N LEU A 328 0.80 26.94 17.48
CA LEU A 328 2.19 26.48 17.31
C LEU A 328 3.05 26.77 18.53
N ASP A 329 2.94 27.98 19.09
CA ASP A 329 3.66 28.35 20.31
C ASP A 329 3.28 27.45 21.49
N GLN A 330 1.99 27.16 21.66
CA GLN A 330 1.51 26.27 22.72
C GLN A 330 1.98 24.83 22.54
N ALA A 331 1.96 24.32 21.30
CA ALA A 331 2.46 22.99 20.98
C ALA A 331 3.97 22.88 21.24
N TRP A 332 4.75 23.87 20.82
CA TRP A 332 6.19 23.98 21.09
C TRP A 332 6.50 24.01 22.60
N LEU A 333 5.80 24.88 23.34
CA LEU A 333 5.84 24.97 24.80
C LEU A 333 5.53 23.63 25.48
N SER A 334 4.76 22.76 24.84
CA SER A 334 4.50 21.44 25.37
C SER A 334 5.58 20.44 25.05
N ALA A 335 5.96 20.37 23.77
CA ALA A 335 6.94 19.41 23.28
C ALA A 335 8.25 19.56 24.07
N ARG A 336 8.65 20.80 24.41
CA ARG A 336 9.80 21.07 25.28
C ARG A 336 9.64 20.55 26.71
N LYS A 337 8.44 20.69 27.31
CA LYS A 337 8.18 20.28 28.70
C LYS A 337 8.11 18.77 28.84
N THR A 338 7.59 18.09 27.83
CA THR A 338 7.39 16.63 27.83
C THR A 338 8.49 15.86 27.10
N GLY A 339 9.40 16.55 26.40
CA GLY A 339 10.49 15.93 25.64
C GLY A 339 10.02 15.17 24.40
N VAL A 340 8.84 15.50 23.85
CA VAL A 340 8.18 14.71 22.80
C VAL A 340 8.58 15.26 21.43
N PHE A 341 9.67 14.72 20.90
CA PHE A 341 10.17 14.99 19.56
C PHE A 341 10.38 13.67 18.83
N ARG A 342 10.33 13.70 17.50
CA ARG A 342 10.68 12.54 16.66
C ARG A 342 11.54 13.01 15.51
N GLU A 343 12.62 12.30 15.25
CA GLU A 343 13.42 12.51 14.05
C GLU A 343 12.95 11.56 12.96
N TYR A 344 12.66 12.10 11.78
CA TYR A 344 12.25 11.33 10.62
C TYR A 344 12.83 11.95 9.36
N ASP A 345 13.64 11.19 8.62
CA ASP A 345 14.21 11.60 7.33
C ASP A 345 15.00 12.94 7.41
N GLY A 346 15.81 13.09 8.47
CA GLY A 346 16.59 14.32 8.73
C GLY A 346 15.75 15.55 9.11
N LYS A 347 14.47 15.34 9.43
CA LYS A 347 13.54 16.39 9.89
C LYS A 347 13.17 16.14 11.34
N VAL A 348 12.96 17.23 12.08
CA VAL A 348 12.44 17.13 13.46
C VAL A 348 10.95 17.37 13.47
N MET A 349 10.22 16.43 14.04
CA MET A 349 8.77 16.43 14.13
C MET A 349 8.32 16.59 15.59
N PHE A 350 7.26 17.36 15.83
CA PHE A 350 6.59 17.40 17.12
C PHE A 350 5.07 17.55 16.96
N PRO A 351 4.27 17.02 17.90
CA PRO A 351 2.81 16.99 17.77
C PRO A 351 2.18 18.37 18.01
N ILE A 352 1.20 18.70 17.17
CA ILE A 352 0.42 19.96 17.25
C ILE A 352 -1.09 19.74 17.44
N GLY A 353 -1.61 18.55 17.15
CA GLY A 353 -3.04 18.24 17.21
C GLY A 353 -3.33 16.78 16.86
N LEU A 354 -4.60 16.38 16.85
CA LEU A 354 -5.07 15.06 16.41
C LEU A 354 -6.30 15.32 15.55
N LYS A 355 -6.45 14.46 14.57
CA LYS A 355 -7.55 14.44 13.63
C LYS A 355 -8.20 13.08 13.69
N PHE A 356 -9.53 13.06 13.66
CA PHE A 356 -10.29 11.82 13.61
C PHE A 356 -10.81 11.61 12.19
N ALA A 357 -10.52 10.44 11.63
CA ALA A 357 -11.07 9.98 10.36
C ALA A 357 -11.93 8.74 10.65
N GLY A 358 -13.23 8.94 10.90
CA GLY A 358 -14.12 7.89 11.41
C GLY A 358 -13.72 7.48 12.83
N SER A 359 -13.50 6.18 13.06
CA SER A 359 -13.06 5.62 14.35
C SER A 359 -11.55 5.70 14.59
N GLN A 360 -10.76 6.14 13.60
CA GLN A 360 -9.29 6.16 13.70
C GLN A 360 -8.76 7.52 14.14
N GLN A 361 -7.92 7.50 15.16
CA GLN A 361 -7.21 8.65 15.70
C GLN A 361 -5.86 8.85 15.00
N ARG A 362 -5.56 10.07 14.53
CA ARG A 362 -4.29 10.43 13.89
C ARG A 362 -3.67 11.64 14.57
N VAL A 363 -2.39 11.60 14.91
CA VAL A 363 -1.62 12.76 15.38
C VAL A 363 -1.23 13.61 14.20
N VAL A 364 -1.45 14.91 14.30
CA VAL A 364 -0.88 15.89 13.38
C VAL A 364 0.42 16.41 13.98
N GLU A 365 1.49 16.32 13.20
CA GLU A 365 2.84 16.75 13.55
C GLU A 365 3.30 17.87 12.62
N VAL A 366 4.15 18.78 13.10
CA VAL A 366 4.84 19.78 12.25
C VAL A 366 6.24 19.32 11.94
N ALA A 367 6.64 19.42 10.68
CA ALA A 367 7.98 19.11 10.21
C ALA A 367 8.89 20.34 10.22
N LEU A 368 10.00 20.25 10.95
CA LEU A 368 11.06 21.26 11.00
C LEU A 368 12.28 20.81 10.19
N VAL A 369 12.84 21.73 9.41
CA VAL A 369 14.13 21.57 8.72
C VAL A 369 15.06 22.73 9.06
N PRO A 370 16.38 22.53 9.04
CA PRO A 370 17.34 23.63 9.10
C PRO A 370 17.10 24.62 7.95
N SER A 371 17.05 25.91 8.28
CA SER A 371 16.66 26.97 7.35
C SER A 371 17.87 27.73 6.80
N ARG A 372 17.78 28.16 5.53
CA ARG A 372 18.75 29.04 4.86
C ARG A 372 18.26 30.51 4.74
N GLN A 373 17.07 30.84 5.24
CA GLN A 373 16.37 32.12 4.99
C GLN A 373 16.37 33.09 6.19
N GLY A 374 17.40 33.05 7.04
CA GLY A 374 17.64 34.05 8.10
C GLY A 374 17.16 33.66 9.50
N LEU A 375 16.18 32.77 9.64
CA LEU A 375 15.87 32.09 10.90
C LEU A 375 16.49 30.68 10.93
N PRO A 376 16.88 30.13 12.09
CA PRO A 376 17.55 28.83 12.21
C PRO A 376 16.77 27.63 11.66
N PHE A 377 15.43 27.61 11.78
CA PHE A 377 14.59 26.51 11.31
C PHE A 377 13.43 27.00 10.41
N THR A 378 12.89 26.10 9.59
CA THR A 378 11.67 26.32 8.80
C THR A 378 10.67 25.19 9.06
N ALA A 379 9.43 25.54 9.39
CA ALA A 379 8.30 24.63 9.43
C ALA A 379 7.73 24.46 8.01
N VAL A 380 7.84 23.24 7.47
CA VAL A 380 7.64 22.97 6.04
C VAL A 380 6.23 22.51 5.72
N TYR A 381 5.73 21.54 6.48
CA TYR A 381 4.40 20.94 6.30
C TYR A 381 3.93 20.29 7.60
N THR A 382 2.63 19.99 7.66
CA THR A 382 2.05 19.11 8.68
C THR A 382 1.93 17.67 8.16
N TRP A 383 2.09 16.70 9.04
CA TRP A 383 2.01 15.28 8.72
C TRP A 383 1.07 14.56 9.66
N GLU A 384 0.28 13.62 9.14
CA GLU A 384 -0.64 12.81 9.95
C GLU A 384 -0.04 11.42 10.24
N THR A 385 0.29 11.16 11.50
CA THR A 385 0.76 9.87 11.99
C THR A 385 -0.38 9.10 12.65
N LYS A 386 -0.60 7.83 12.26
CA LYS A 386 -1.64 6.98 12.88
C LYS A 386 -1.28 6.65 14.32
N VAL A 387 -2.27 6.77 15.22
CA VAL A 387 -2.18 6.26 16.58
C VAL A 387 -2.57 4.78 16.56
N GLU A 388 -1.61 3.88 16.70
CA GLU A 388 -1.89 2.47 16.94
C GLU A 388 -2.01 2.23 18.45
N ASP A 389 -3.16 1.73 18.91
CA ASP A 389 -3.35 1.22 20.26
C ASP A 389 -2.49 -0.04 20.43
N SER A 390 -1.44 0.06 21.25
CA SER A 390 -0.50 -1.03 21.43
C SER A 390 -1.12 -2.16 22.25
N ALA A 391 -1.66 -3.15 21.56
CA ALA A 391 -1.79 -4.53 22.03
C ALA A 391 -1.57 -5.51 20.87
N SER A 392 -0.42 -5.40 20.19
CA SER A 392 0.30 -6.44 19.42
C SER A 392 1.19 -5.78 18.36
N THR A 393 2.39 -5.36 18.76
CA THR A 393 3.43 -4.95 17.81
C THR A 393 4.71 -5.72 18.13
N GLU A 394 4.78 -6.93 17.60
CA GLU A 394 6.06 -7.52 17.19
C GLU A 394 6.15 -7.75 15.66
N ASP A 395 5.08 -7.49 14.88
CA ASP A 395 5.11 -7.68 13.41
C ASP A 395 4.68 -6.44 12.60
N ALA A 396 4.94 -5.23 13.12
CA ALA A 396 5.00 -4.05 12.28
C ALA A 396 6.37 -4.02 11.58
N VAL A 397 6.52 -4.82 10.52
CA VAL A 397 7.54 -4.55 9.50
C VAL A 397 7.33 -3.08 9.10
N PRO A 398 8.35 -2.20 9.19
CA PRO A 398 8.20 -0.79 8.87
C PRO A 398 7.56 -0.73 7.48
N GLY A 399 6.38 -0.11 7.42
CA GLY A 399 5.56 -0.11 6.21
C GLY A 399 6.46 0.19 5.02
N LYS A 400 6.63 -0.79 4.13
CA LYS A 400 7.47 -0.66 2.95
C LYS A 400 7.05 0.62 2.25
N VAL A 401 7.85 1.67 2.41
CA VAL A 401 7.80 2.85 1.55
C VAL A 401 7.83 2.26 0.15
N ARG A 402 6.78 2.51 -0.64
CA ARG A 402 6.81 2.14 -2.05
C ARG A 402 7.92 2.98 -2.65
N ARG A 403 9.14 2.42 -2.70
CA ARG A 403 10.29 3.03 -3.34
C ARG A 403 9.87 3.30 -4.78
N SER A 404 9.80 4.58 -5.14
CA SER A 404 9.63 4.96 -6.53
C SER A 404 10.90 4.55 -7.26
N VAL A 405 10.77 4.14 -8.53
CA VAL A 405 11.95 3.83 -9.36
C VAL A 405 12.85 5.08 -9.47
N THR A 406 12.27 6.28 -9.36
CA THR A 406 13.03 7.54 -9.35
C THR A 406 13.88 7.76 -8.10
N ASP A 407 13.66 7.02 -7.01
CA ASP A 407 14.36 7.25 -5.74
C ASP A 407 15.85 6.90 -5.85
N ASP A 408 16.23 5.96 -6.71
CA ASP A 408 17.65 5.57 -6.88
C ASP A 408 18.52 6.76 -7.31
N LEU A 409 18.00 7.63 -8.18
CA LEU A 409 18.70 8.84 -8.64
C LEU A 409 18.90 9.82 -7.47
N TYR A 410 17.86 10.05 -6.68
CA TYR A 410 17.89 11.01 -5.57
C TYR A 410 18.62 10.48 -4.33
N ASP A 411 18.68 9.17 -4.17
CA ASP A 411 19.47 8.50 -3.14
C ASP A 411 20.97 8.58 -3.49
N SER A 412 21.32 8.52 -4.77
CA SER A 412 22.71 8.55 -5.24
C SER A 412 23.32 9.95 -5.30
N PHE A 413 22.49 10.97 -5.57
CA PHE A 413 22.98 12.32 -5.90
C PHE A 413 22.35 13.43 -5.08
N ASP A 414 23.13 14.49 -4.88
CA ASP A 414 22.69 15.72 -4.24
C ASP A 414 22.46 16.82 -5.28
N PHE A 415 21.22 17.30 -5.37
CA PHE A 415 20.79 18.37 -6.28
C PHE A 415 20.55 19.71 -5.56
N ALA A 416 21.00 19.84 -4.30
CA ALA A 416 20.64 20.95 -3.40
C ALA A 416 20.98 22.36 -3.92
N ASP A 417 22.08 22.53 -4.68
CA ASP A 417 22.53 23.88 -5.09
C ASP A 417 21.70 24.49 -6.24
N SER A 418 21.11 23.66 -7.11
CA SER A 418 20.29 24.12 -8.25
C SER A 418 18.78 23.94 -8.01
N GLY A 419 18.40 23.08 -7.05
CA GLY A 419 17.03 22.64 -6.85
C GLY A 419 16.52 21.77 -7.99
N LEU A 420 15.59 20.85 -7.69
CA LEU A 420 15.08 19.87 -8.67
C LEU A 420 14.51 20.55 -9.94
N GLY A 421 13.71 21.61 -9.76
CA GLY A 421 13.14 22.34 -10.87
C GLY A 421 14.19 23.02 -11.76
N GLY A 422 15.26 23.56 -11.16
CA GLY A 422 16.35 24.20 -11.89
C GLY A 422 17.17 23.20 -12.70
N THR A 423 17.51 22.07 -12.09
CA THR A 423 18.21 20.97 -12.77
C THR A 423 17.40 20.44 -13.96
N MET A 424 16.11 20.18 -13.79
CA MET A 424 15.27 19.70 -14.90
C MET A 424 15.10 20.76 -15.99
N SER A 425 14.99 22.04 -15.63
CA SER A 425 14.92 23.14 -16.59
C SER A 425 16.19 23.22 -17.44
N ARG A 426 17.35 23.04 -16.82
CA ARG A 426 18.63 23.01 -17.50
C ARG A 426 18.70 21.88 -18.52
N LEU A 427 18.34 20.65 -18.13
CA LEU A 427 18.32 19.51 -19.06
C LEU A 427 17.34 19.73 -20.21
N ALA A 428 16.12 20.19 -19.91
CA ALA A 428 15.11 20.48 -20.92
C ALA A 428 15.57 21.54 -21.93
N SER A 429 16.37 22.53 -21.50
CA SER A 429 16.91 23.57 -22.39
C SER A 429 18.05 23.11 -23.30
N LEU A 430 18.76 22.05 -22.90
CA LEU A 430 19.86 21.47 -23.68
C LEU A 430 19.37 20.38 -24.63
N ALA A 431 18.37 19.60 -24.20
CA ALA A 431 17.78 18.53 -24.98
C ALA A 431 17.01 19.08 -26.19
N MET A 432 16.88 18.24 -27.21
CA MET A 432 15.98 18.47 -28.33
C MET A 432 14.56 18.84 -27.84
N ASP A 433 13.93 19.79 -28.53
CA ASP A 433 12.65 20.35 -28.11
C ASP A 433 11.54 19.28 -28.03
N GLU A 434 10.95 19.18 -26.84
CA GLU A 434 9.99 18.15 -26.48
C GLU A 434 9.01 18.59 -25.38
N PRO A 435 7.78 18.05 -25.40
CA PRO A 435 6.79 18.27 -24.36
C PRO A 435 7.14 17.48 -23.09
N TRP A 436 7.85 18.12 -22.16
CA TRP A 436 8.24 17.55 -20.87
C TRP A 436 7.16 17.65 -19.77
N SER A 437 5.97 18.11 -20.14
CA SER A 437 4.81 18.37 -19.28
C SER A 437 3.50 18.06 -20.02
N PHE A 438 2.48 17.63 -19.29
CA PHE A 438 1.12 17.42 -19.80
C PHE A 438 0.31 18.71 -19.97
N THR A 439 0.81 19.83 -19.46
CA THR A 439 0.19 21.15 -19.60
C THR A 439 1.21 22.15 -20.15
N ALA A 440 0.77 23.07 -21.00
CA ALA A 440 1.65 24.08 -21.60
C ALA A 440 2.33 25.00 -20.55
N ARG A 441 1.70 25.18 -19.37
CA ARG A 441 2.24 25.99 -18.27
C ARG A 441 3.07 25.17 -17.26
N GLY A 442 3.19 23.86 -17.42
CA GLY A 442 3.72 22.98 -16.39
C GLY A 442 2.74 22.77 -15.23
N ASN A 443 2.98 21.75 -14.41
CA ASN A 443 2.24 21.59 -13.16
C ASN A 443 2.83 22.51 -12.08
N PHE A 444 1.98 23.17 -11.30
CA PHE A 444 2.41 24.01 -10.17
C PHE A 444 3.31 23.21 -9.21
N GLY A 445 4.59 23.60 -9.13
CA GLY A 445 5.61 22.99 -8.25
C GLY A 445 6.42 21.82 -8.85
N ARG A 446 6.00 21.24 -9.97
CA ARG A 446 6.78 20.25 -10.74
C ARG A 446 6.65 20.53 -12.24
N PRO A 447 7.49 21.41 -12.81
CA PRO A 447 7.32 21.87 -14.19
C PRO A 447 7.64 20.80 -15.26
N TYR A 448 8.46 19.79 -14.92
CA TYR A 448 8.95 18.78 -15.88
C TYR A 448 8.72 17.33 -15.40
N PRO A 449 7.46 16.91 -15.11
CA PRO A 449 7.18 15.61 -14.51
C PRO A 449 7.54 14.42 -15.43
N ILE A 450 7.46 14.60 -16.75
CA ILE A 450 7.79 13.56 -17.73
C ILE A 450 9.31 13.34 -17.76
N LEU A 451 10.07 14.44 -17.81
CA LEU A 451 11.54 14.42 -17.82
C LEU A 451 12.11 13.84 -16.52
N GLU A 452 11.52 14.22 -15.38
CA GLU A 452 11.92 13.71 -14.07
C GLU A 452 11.75 12.18 -13.98
N ASN A 453 10.60 11.68 -14.42
CA ASN A 453 10.35 10.24 -14.48
C ASN A 453 11.28 9.53 -15.47
N TYR A 454 11.49 10.11 -16.67
CA TYR A 454 12.41 9.58 -17.68
C TYR A 454 13.81 9.40 -17.10
N LEU A 455 14.39 10.45 -16.52
CA LEU A 455 15.77 10.42 -16.03
C LEU A 455 15.92 9.45 -14.86
N GLY A 456 14.96 9.44 -13.92
CA GLY A 456 14.97 8.52 -12.79
C GLY A 456 14.93 7.06 -13.23
N VAL A 457 14.02 6.69 -14.13
CA VAL A 457 13.93 5.31 -14.63
C VAL A 457 15.15 4.92 -15.48
N THR A 458 15.67 5.85 -16.28
CA THR A 458 16.88 5.63 -17.07
C THR A 458 18.08 5.36 -16.19
N TYR A 459 18.27 6.13 -15.12
CA TYR A 459 19.34 5.90 -14.17
C TYR A 459 19.23 4.55 -13.44
N SER A 460 18.04 4.18 -12.98
CA SER A 460 17.83 2.84 -12.40
C SER A 460 18.13 1.71 -13.39
N ARG A 461 17.86 1.91 -14.68
CA ARG A 461 18.23 0.93 -15.72
C ARG A 461 19.74 0.86 -15.91
N LEU A 462 20.43 2.00 -15.97
CA LEU A 462 21.90 2.04 -16.05
C LEU A 462 22.55 1.30 -14.88
N LEU A 463 22.06 1.49 -13.65
CA LEU A 463 22.56 0.76 -12.48
C LEU A 463 22.44 -0.76 -12.62
N LYS A 464 21.34 -1.26 -13.17
CA LYS A 464 21.14 -2.70 -13.40
C LYS A 464 22.08 -3.25 -14.48
N GLU A 465 22.22 -2.54 -15.60
CA GLU A 465 23.09 -2.95 -16.70
C GLU A 465 24.57 -2.94 -16.30
N ASP A 466 24.98 -1.94 -15.52
CA ASP A 466 26.34 -1.81 -14.97
C ASP A 466 26.66 -2.94 -13.97
N SER A 467 25.72 -3.21 -13.03
CA SER A 467 25.86 -4.30 -12.04
C SER A 467 25.97 -5.69 -12.67
N ALA A 468 25.39 -5.88 -13.86
CA ALA A 468 25.49 -7.12 -14.62
C ALA A 468 26.89 -7.33 -15.27
N HIS A 469 27.87 -6.45 -15.01
CA HIS A 469 29.24 -6.48 -15.54
C HIS A 469 29.30 -6.49 -17.09
N LYS A 470 28.27 -5.96 -17.75
CA LYS A 470 28.12 -6.09 -19.20
C LYS A 470 28.56 -4.86 -20.00
N THR A 471 28.74 -3.68 -19.39
CA THR A 471 28.85 -2.42 -20.17
C THR A 471 29.44 -1.24 -19.38
N ASN A 472 30.06 -0.27 -20.07
CA ASN A 472 30.51 1.03 -19.54
C ASN A 472 29.31 2.00 -19.45
N ARG A 473 28.43 1.86 -18.44
CA ARG A 473 27.20 2.68 -18.30
C ARG A 473 27.37 3.85 -17.35
N ILE A 474 28.05 3.62 -16.23
CA ILE A 474 28.37 4.64 -15.24
C ILE A 474 29.88 4.65 -15.05
N THR A 475 30.53 5.75 -15.42
CA THR A 475 31.99 5.84 -15.39
C THR A 475 32.42 6.76 -14.27
N ILE A 476 33.45 6.35 -13.52
CA ILE A 476 34.09 7.15 -12.49
C ILE A 476 35.50 7.50 -12.96
N SER A 477 35.93 8.73 -12.78
CA SER A 477 37.29 9.16 -13.13
C SER A 477 38.34 8.43 -12.29
N ASN A 478 39.55 8.26 -12.81
CA ASN A 478 40.63 7.53 -12.12
C ASN A 478 41.00 8.12 -10.75
N ASP A 479 40.81 9.44 -10.57
CA ASP A 479 41.03 10.16 -9.33
C ASP A 479 39.80 10.22 -8.41
N ASN A 480 38.70 9.55 -8.80
CA ASN A 480 37.42 9.48 -8.12
C ASN A 480 36.72 10.85 -7.91
N GLN A 481 37.21 11.90 -8.58
CA GLN A 481 36.67 13.27 -8.46
C GLN A 481 35.38 13.46 -9.23
N TYR A 482 35.15 12.68 -10.28
CA TYR A 482 34.00 12.84 -11.15
C TYR A 482 33.31 11.51 -11.42
N LEU A 483 31.99 11.56 -11.53
CA LEU A 483 31.15 10.47 -12.01
C LEU A 483 30.29 11.00 -13.15
N VAL A 484 30.19 10.22 -14.22
CA VAL A 484 29.38 10.58 -15.39
C VAL A 484 28.54 9.40 -15.85
N PHE A 485 27.32 9.70 -16.30
CA PHE A 485 26.51 8.77 -17.07
C PHE A 485 25.82 9.48 -18.23
N ASN A 486 25.49 8.72 -19.27
CA ASN A 486 24.77 9.23 -20.43
C ASN A 486 23.28 9.31 -20.14
N THR A 487 22.66 10.48 -20.32
CA THR A 487 21.24 10.68 -20.03
C THR A 487 20.31 9.99 -21.05
N GLY A 488 20.83 9.57 -22.21
CA GLY A 488 20.04 9.05 -23.32
C GLY A 488 19.33 10.14 -24.14
N LEU A 489 19.44 11.41 -23.73
CA LEU A 489 18.94 12.57 -24.48
C LEU A 489 20.05 13.18 -25.32
N VAL A 490 19.64 13.85 -26.39
CA VAL A 490 20.54 14.50 -27.35
C VAL A 490 20.15 15.96 -27.56
N THR A 491 21.12 16.77 -28.00
CA THR A 491 20.88 18.15 -28.44
C THR A 491 20.17 18.20 -29.79
N ALA A 492 19.87 19.40 -30.29
CA ALA A 492 19.33 19.60 -31.64
C ALA A 492 20.29 19.08 -32.73
N GLU A 493 21.60 19.09 -32.46
CA GLU A 493 22.66 18.59 -33.34
C GLU A 493 22.87 17.08 -33.22
N LEU A 494 22.07 16.39 -32.38
CA LEU A 494 22.19 14.95 -32.06
C LEU A 494 23.43 14.59 -31.23
N ASP A 495 24.03 15.55 -30.53
CA ASP A 495 25.11 15.28 -29.60
C ASP A 495 24.55 14.74 -28.27
N ASN A 496 25.20 13.72 -27.68
CA ASN A 496 24.79 13.14 -26.41
C ASN A 496 24.89 14.14 -25.25
N ILE A 497 23.90 14.11 -24.37
CA ILE A 497 23.89 14.88 -23.13
C ILE A 497 24.27 13.97 -21.97
N TYR A 498 25.31 14.35 -21.23
CA TYR A 498 25.84 13.63 -20.08
C TYR A 498 25.48 14.34 -18.78
N ALA A 499 25.20 13.57 -17.73
CA ALA A 499 25.04 14.07 -16.37
C ALA A 499 26.37 13.92 -15.62
N LEU A 500 26.95 15.05 -15.19
CA LEU A 500 28.22 15.09 -14.48
C LEU A 500 28.02 15.38 -12.99
N PHE A 501 28.72 14.60 -12.15
CA PHE A 501 28.69 14.71 -10.69
C PHE A 501 30.10 14.81 -10.13
N GLY A 502 30.24 15.52 -9.02
CA GLY A 502 31.52 15.73 -8.35
C GLY A 502 31.94 14.60 -7.41
N ALA A 503 32.94 14.91 -6.58
CA ALA A 503 33.48 14.00 -5.59
C ALA A 503 32.41 13.67 -4.52
N PRO A 504 32.43 12.45 -3.94
CA PRO A 504 31.42 12.06 -2.96
C PRO A 504 31.52 12.94 -1.70
N LEU A 505 30.37 13.40 -1.22
CA LEU A 505 30.23 14.13 0.04
C LEU A 505 30.36 13.16 1.22
N ALA A 506 30.52 13.69 2.44
CA ALA A 506 30.63 12.88 3.66
C ALA A 506 29.43 11.93 3.89
N GLY A 507 28.27 12.21 3.28
CA GLY A 507 27.08 11.35 3.30
C GLY A 507 26.98 10.35 2.15
N GLY A 508 28.04 10.15 1.36
CA GLY A 508 28.08 9.20 0.24
C GLY A 508 27.46 9.70 -1.07
N LYS A 509 26.53 10.66 -1.01
CA LYS A 509 25.94 11.30 -2.21
C LYS A 509 26.99 12.11 -2.97
N ARG A 510 26.89 12.13 -4.30
CA ARG A 510 27.71 13.00 -5.14
C ARG A 510 26.94 14.27 -5.53
N PRO A 511 27.55 15.46 -5.46
CA PRO A 511 26.89 16.70 -5.82
C PRO A 511 26.74 16.77 -7.34
N PHE A 512 25.55 17.14 -7.80
CA PHE A 512 25.29 17.43 -9.21
C PHE A 512 26.06 18.68 -9.65
N MET A 513 26.75 18.58 -10.79
CA MET A 513 27.48 19.71 -11.36
C MET A 513 26.71 20.40 -12.49
N ASP A 514 26.54 19.71 -13.62
CA ASP A 514 25.75 20.20 -14.76
C ASP A 514 25.40 19.04 -15.69
N TYR A 515 24.46 19.29 -16.61
CA TYR A 515 24.34 18.52 -17.84
C TYR A 515 25.25 19.12 -18.89
N CYS A 516 26.02 18.29 -19.59
CA CYS A 516 27.02 18.78 -20.53
C CYS A 516 27.18 17.88 -21.74
N VAL A 517 27.65 18.50 -22.82
CA VAL A 517 28.03 17.86 -24.08
C VAL A 517 29.54 17.76 -24.12
N GLU A 518 30.07 16.66 -24.64
CA GLU A 518 31.51 16.42 -24.74
C GLU A 518 32.24 17.58 -25.44
N GLY A 519 33.32 18.09 -24.83
CA GLY A 519 34.13 19.17 -25.39
C GLY A 519 33.52 20.58 -25.31
N GLN A 520 32.26 20.73 -24.89
CA GLN A 520 31.57 22.03 -24.82
C GLN A 520 31.53 22.59 -23.39
N GLY A 521 31.69 23.93 -23.26
CA GLY A 521 31.63 24.59 -21.96
C GLY A 521 32.78 24.20 -21.01
N GLN A 522 32.58 24.42 -19.71
CA GLN A 522 33.56 24.03 -18.69
C GLN A 522 33.44 22.54 -18.34
N CYS A 523 32.22 22.07 -18.06
CA CYS A 523 31.96 20.67 -17.69
C CYS A 523 32.25 19.69 -18.84
N GLY A 524 31.92 20.02 -20.09
CA GLY A 524 32.23 19.14 -21.24
C GLY A 524 33.72 19.01 -21.51
N LYS A 525 34.54 20.02 -21.19
CA LYS A 525 36.01 19.91 -21.21
C LYS A 525 36.56 19.03 -20.09
N LEU A 526 35.87 18.96 -18.95
CA LEU A 526 36.21 18.02 -17.88
C LEU A 526 35.97 16.58 -18.35
N LEU A 527 34.91 16.32 -19.12
CA LEU A 527 34.65 15.00 -19.70
C LEU A 527 35.86 14.49 -20.50
N VAL A 528 36.31 15.28 -21.50
CA VAL A 528 37.46 14.94 -22.35
C VAL A 528 38.77 14.80 -21.56
N ARG A 529 38.91 15.55 -20.46
CA ARG A 529 40.15 15.56 -19.66
C ARG A 529 40.27 14.35 -18.74
N TYR A 530 39.17 13.89 -18.15
CA TYR A 530 39.17 12.91 -17.06
C TYR A 530 38.64 11.53 -17.46
N PHE A 531 37.97 11.41 -18.61
CA PHE A 531 37.40 10.15 -19.09
C PHE A 531 38.01 9.77 -20.44
N SER A 532 38.51 8.53 -20.52
CA SER A 532 39.12 7.99 -21.75
C SER A 532 38.07 7.37 -22.68
N GLU A 533 37.03 6.77 -22.10
CA GLU A 533 35.87 6.23 -22.78
C GLU A 533 34.61 6.82 -22.16
N MET A 534 33.72 7.33 -23.00
CA MET A 534 32.46 7.92 -22.54
C MET A 534 31.43 6.82 -22.25
N PRO A 535 30.59 6.99 -21.21
CA PRO A 535 29.54 6.03 -20.90
C PRO A 535 28.52 5.95 -22.03
N GLU A 536 28.04 4.75 -22.31
CA GLU A 536 26.99 4.51 -23.28
C GLU A 536 25.60 4.76 -22.69
N ALA A 537 24.62 5.07 -23.55
CA ALA A 537 23.22 5.22 -23.15
C ALA A 537 22.57 3.86 -22.76
N ALA A 538 21.48 3.92 -21.99
CA ALA A 538 20.73 2.73 -21.61
C ALA A 538 20.15 2.02 -22.83
N SER A 539 20.15 0.68 -22.82
CA SER A 539 19.61 -0.13 -23.92
C SER A 539 18.28 -0.75 -23.53
N TYR A 540 17.23 -0.43 -24.28
CA TYR A 540 15.87 -0.96 -24.06
C TYR A 540 15.46 -2.00 -25.10
N ILE A 541 15.81 -1.77 -26.36
CA ILE A 541 15.38 -2.58 -27.50
C ILE A 541 16.51 -3.53 -27.86
N GLU A 542 16.23 -4.83 -27.85
CA GLU A 542 17.19 -5.86 -28.27
C GLU A 542 16.83 -6.44 -29.63
N THR A 543 15.53 -6.55 -29.91
CA THR A 543 14.99 -7.15 -31.13
C THR A 543 13.90 -6.30 -31.77
N LEU A 544 13.60 -6.55 -33.05
CA LEU A 544 12.50 -5.87 -33.73
C LEU A 544 11.13 -6.19 -33.12
N ASP A 545 10.99 -7.35 -32.46
CA ASP A 545 9.77 -7.77 -31.79
C ASP A 545 9.42 -6.86 -30.59
N ASP A 546 10.41 -6.17 -30.03
CA ASP A 546 10.21 -5.23 -28.91
C ASP A 546 9.52 -3.93 -29.37
N VAL A 547 9.51 -3.66 -30.67
CA VAL A 547 9.01 -2.41 -31.26
C VAL A 547 7.83 -2.65 -32.19
N VAL A 548 7.80 -3.79 -32.89
CA VAL A 548 6.80 -4.09 -33.92
C VAL A 548 5.89 -5.22 -33.48
N LEU A 549 4.59 -4.95 -33.46
CA LEU A 549 3.58 -5.98 -33.24
C LEU A 549 3.45 -6.91 -34.45
N ASP A 550 3.63 -8.21 -34.26
CA ASP A 550 3.28 -9.22 -35.26
C ASP A 550 1.76 -9.40 -35.34
N THR A 551 1.16 -8.77 -36.36
CA THR A 551 -0.30 -8.75 -36.56
C THR A 551 -0.89 -10.07 -37.03
N HIS A 552 -0.05 -11.08 -37.35
CA HIS A 552 -0.49 -12.44 -37.67
C HIS A 552 -0.73 -13.29 -36.41
N LYS A 553 -0.25 -12.85 -35.25
CA LYS A 553 -0.43 -13.52 -33.98
C LYS A 553 -1.72 -13.11 -33.29
N GLU A 554 -2.23 -13.98 -32.43
CA GLU A 554 -3.42 -13.68 -31.65
C GLU A 554 -3.04 -12.86 -30.40
N ILE A 555 -3.90 -11.90 -30.05
CA ILE A 555 -3.83 -11.17 -28.78
C ILE A 555 -4.93 -11.74 -27.90
N LYS A 556 -4.55 -12.46 -26.83
CA LYS A 556 -5.47 -12.88 -25.76
C LYS A 556 -5.50 -11.81 -24.69
N ILE A 557 -6.66 -11.53 -24.10
CA ILE A 557 -6.80 -10.50 -23.07
C ILE A 557 -7.29 -11.11 -21.76
N ASP A 558 -6.78 -10.59 -20.64
CA ASP A 558 -7.30 -10.88 -19.31
C ASP A 558 -8.48 -9.95 -18.98
N SER A 559 -9.64 -10.21 -19.59
CA SER A 559 -10.85 -9.41 -19.37
C SER A 559 -11.25 -9.32 -17.89
N PRO A 560 -11.24 -10.40 -17.08
CA PRO A 560 -11.53 -10.30 -15.66
C PRO A 560 -10.61 -9.33 -14.92
N HIS A 561 -9.30 -9.40 -15.15
CA HIS A 561 -8.34 -8.50 -14.50
C HIS A 561 -8.50 -7.04 -14.93
N ILE A 562 -8.82 -6.78 -16.20
CA ILE A 562 -9.05 -5.42 -16.70
C ILE A 562 -10.37 -4.84 -16.17
N LEU A 563 -11.45 -5.61 -16.24
CA LEU A 563 -12.81 -5.10 -15.98
C LEU A 563 -13.22 -5.14 -14.50
N ARG A 564 -12.62 -6.01 -13.68
CA ARG A 564 -12.91 -6.12 -12.24
C ARG A 564 -11.83 -5.47 -11.39
N ASP A 565 -10.58 -5.92 -11.53
CA ASP A 565 -9.51 -5.51 -10.62
C ASP A 565 -9.01 -4.10 -10.91
N ASN A 566 -9.04 -3.69 -12.18
CA ASN A 566 -8.59 -2.38 -12.66
C ASN A 566 -9.72 -1.50 -13.21
N ILE A 567 -10.94 -1.68 -12.71
CA ILE A 567 -12.12 -0.93 -13.16
C ILE A 567 -11.91 0.60 -13.11
N ASN A 568 -11.11 1.08 -12.17
CA ASN A 568 -10.81 2.49 -11.96
C ASN A 568 -9.96 3.12 -13.08
N ARG A 569 -9.46 2.32 -14.04
CA ARG A 569 -8.70 2.78 -15.21
C ARG A 569 -9.56 2.89 -16.46
N LEU A 570 -10.81 2.44 -16.42
CA LEU A 570 -11.73 2.50 -17.54
C LEU A 570 -12.37 3.90 -17.63
N PRO A 571 -12.72 4.35 -18.84
CA PRO A 571 -13.35 5.65 -19.03
C PRO A 571 -14.76 5.65 -18.42
N PHE A 572 -15.13 6.78 -17.79
CA PHE A 572 -16.45 6.94 -17.17
C PHE A 572 -17.59 6.69 -18.14
N GLY A 573 -17.48 7.10 -19.41
CA GLY A 573 -18.52 6.86 -20.41
C GLY A 573 -18.84 5.37 -20.62
N LEU A 574 -17.83 4.49 -20.56
CA LEU A 574 -18.04 3.04 -20.64
C LEU A 574 -18.73 2.51 -19.38
N LEU A 575 -18.34 3.03 -18.21
CA LEU A 575 -18.91 2.64 -16.91
C LEU A 575 -20.36 3.11 -16.76
N ASP A 576 -20.68 4.32 -17.23
CA ASP A 576 -22.05 4.87 -17.25
C ASP A 576 -22.98 3.99 -18.11
N GLU A 577 -22.51 3.56 -19.28
CA GLU A 577 -23.28 2.67 -20.15
C GLU A 577 -23.45 1.27 -19.56
N ALA A 578 -22.42 0.74 -18.91
CA ALA A 578 -22.49 -0.55 -18.22
C ALA A 578 -23.46 -0.52 -17.02
N ALA A 579 -23.48 0.61 -16.29
CA ALA A 579 -24.36 0.83 -15.15
C ALA A 579 -25.79 1.27 -15.55
N LYS A 580 -26.09 1.46 -16.84
CA LYS A 580 -27.36 2.04 -17.32
C LYS A 580 -28.61 1.36 -16.74
N ASP A 581 -28.56 0.04 -16.56
CA ASP A 581 -29.69 -0.78 -16.09
C ASP A 581 -29.61 -1.11 -14.59
N ASP A 582 -28.61 -0.59 -13.84
CA ASP A 582 -28.43 -0.84 -12.41
C ASP A 582 -28.32 0.48 -11.63
N ILE A 583 -29.44 0.89 -11.02
CA ILE A 583 -29.57 2.13 -10.25
C ILE A 583 -28.53 2.20 -9.11
N ALA A 584 -28.21 1.06 -8.48
CA ALA A 584 -27.22 1.04 -7.40
C ALA A 584 -25.81 1.30 -7.94
N ALA A 585 -25.46 0.69 -9.08
CA ALA A 585 -24.18 0.94 -9.74
C ALA A 585 -24.05 2.41 -10.20
N GLN A 586 -25.14 3.01 -10.71
CA GLN A 586 -25.15 4.43 -11.08
C GLN A 586 -24.91 5.35 -9.88
N ARG A 587 -25.54 5.06 -8.74
CA ARG A 587 -25.33 5.84 -7.51
C ARG A 587 -23.87 5.79 -7.06
N ILE A 588 -23.29 4.59 -6.99
CA ILE A 588 -21.87 4.43 -6.64
C ILE A 588 -20.98 5.20 -7.63
N LEU A 589 -21.28 5.14 -8.93
CA LEU A 589 -20.51 5.85 -9.94
C LEU A 589 -20.61 7.38 -9.80
N GLN A 590 -21.79 7.89 -9.42
CA GLN A 590 -21.97 9.32 -9.10
C GLN A 590 -21.21 9.72 -7.82
N ASP A 591 -21.25 8.89 -6.78
CA ASP A 591 -20.49 9.13 -5.56
C ASP A 591 -18.98 9.19 -5.85
N ILE A 592 -18.49 8.32 -6.73
CA ILE A 592 -17.08 8.34 -7.20
C ILE A 592 -16.76 9.65 -7.94
N LYS A 593 -17.67 10.15 -8.78
CA LYS A 593 -17.49 11.39 -9.53
C LYS A 593 -17.45 12.62 -8.60
N VAL A 594 -18.35 12.68 -7.63
CA VAL A 594 -18.50 13.82 -6.71
C VAL A 594 -17.48 13.80 -5.56
N ALA A 595 -17.01 12.63 -5.13
CA ALA A 595 -16.07 12.52 -4.02
C ALA A 595 -14.78 13.31 -4.27
N ARG A 596 -14.51 14.29 -3.41
CA ARG A 596 -13.25 15.05 -3.37
C ARG A 596 -12.55 14.74 -2.04
N ASN A 597 -11.22 14.60 -2.05
CA ASN A 597 -10.39 14.36 -0.86
C ASN A 597 -10.75 13.12 -0.01
N ILE A 598 -11.42 12.13 -0.60
CA ILE A 598 -11.78 10.87 0.04
C ILE A 598 -11.07 9.71 -0.69
N ASP A 599 -10.70 8.68 0.05
CA ASP A 599 -10.21 7.44 -0.54
C ASP A 599 -11.31 6.74 -1.35
N LYS A 600 -11.18 6.77 -2.69
CA LYS A 600 -12.15 6.19 -3.62
C LYS A 600 -12.01 4.67 -3.77
N ARG A 601 -10.94 4.04 -3.25
CA ARG A 601 -10.70 2.59 -3.37
C ARG A 601 -11.88 1.71 -2.93
N PRO A 602 -12.53 1.95 -1.77
CA PRO A 602 -13.71 1.18 -1.38
C PRO A 602 -14.87 1.32 -2.37
N LEU A 603 -15.13 2.53 -2.88
CA LEU A 603 -16.20 2.78 -3.86
C LEU A 603 -15.94 2.03 -5.17
N TRP A 604 -14.70 2.07 -5.67
CA TRP A 604 -14.30 1.31 -6.86
C TRP A 604 -14.48 -0.19 -6.69
N LYS A 605 -14.14 -0.73 -5.51
CA LYS A 605 -14.33 -2.15 -5.19
C LYS A 605 -15.82 -2.54 -5.15
N GLN A 606 -16.67 -1.68 -4.58
CA GLN A 606 -18.11 -1.89 -4.56
C GLN A 606 -18.70 -1.87 -5.98
N LEU A 607 -18.29 -0.90 -6.81
CA LEU A 607 -18.71 -0.82 -8.21
C LEU A 607 -18.29 -2.08 -9.00
N ALA A 608 -17.04 -2.51 -8.85
CA ALA A 608 -16.52 -3.72 -9.49
C ALA A 608 -17.34 -4.96 -9.11
N GLN A 609 -17.58 -5.16 -7.81
CA GLN A 609 -18.36 -6.29 -7.31
C GLN A 609 -19.80 -6.26 -7.82
N ARG A 610 -20.41 -5.08 -7.89
CA ARG A 610 -21.78 -4.91 -8.36
C ARG A 610 -21.94 -5.20 -9.85
N LEU A 611 -21.08 -4.59 -10.67
CA LEU A 611 -21.07 -4.85 -12.12
C LEU A 611 -20.68 -6.29 -12.43
N ALA A 612 -19.82 -6.92 -11.63
CA ALA A 612 -19.46 -8.33 -11.74
C ALA A 612 -20.64 -9.30 -11.48
N GLN A 613 -21.64 -8.89 -10.68
CA GLN A 613 -22.86 -9.66 -10.40
C GLN A 613 -23.94 -9.44 -11.47
N GLY A 614 -24.01 -8.23 -12.05
CA GLY A 614 -24.91 -7.90 -13.15
C GLY A 614 -24.39 -8.44 -14.48
N THR A 615 -24.86 -9.61 -14.91
CA THR A 615 -24.38 -10.29 -16.13
C THR A 615 -24.42 -9.39 -17.38
N ALA A 616 -25.47 -8.58 -17.55
CA ALA A 616 -25.63 -7.74 -18.75
C ALA A 616 -24.61 -6.61 -18.87
N GLY A 617 -24.34 -5.86 -17.78
CA GLY A 617 -23.39 -4.74 -17.82
C GLY A 617 -21.95 -5.21 -18.04
N TYR A 618 -21.56 -6.28 -17.36
CA TYR A 618 -20.25 -6.90 -17.53
C TYR A 618 -20.05 -7.46 -18.94
N MET A 619 -21.04 -8.18 -19.49
CA MET A 619 -20.96 -8.73 -20.85
C MET A 619 -20.77 -7.63 -21.90
N ARG A 620 -21.49 -6.51 -21.79
CA ARG A 620 -21.32 -5.35 -22.69
C ARG A 620 -19.91 -4.77 -22.61
N MET A 621 -19.36 -4.62 -21.41
CA MET A 621 -17.99 -4.12 -21.23
C MET A 621 -16.96 -5.07 -21.84
N ASP A 622 -17.12 -6.37 -21.64
CA ASP A 622 -16.23 -7.40 -22.20
C ASP A 622 -16.30 -7.45 -23.74
N GLU A 623 -17.50 -7.40 -24.32
CA GLU A 623 -17.69 -7.32 -25.77
C GLU A 623 -17.05 -6.05 -26.36
N LYS A 624 -17.28 -4.88 -25.74
CA LYS A 624 -16.65 -3.62 -26.17
C LYS A 624 -15.14 -3.65 -26.07
N LEU A 625 -14.59 -4.22 -25.00
CA LEU A 625 -13.15 -4.37 -24.84
C LEU A 625 -12.56 -5.25 -25.96
N LYS A 626 -13.16 -6.41 -26.22
CA LYS A 626 -12.75 -7.31 -27.31
C LYS A 626 -12.86 -6.65 -28.68
N GLU A 627 -13.91 -5.87 -28.90
CA GLU A 627 -14.09 -5.11 -30.14
C GLU A 627 -13.01 -4.04 -30.30
N ALA A 628 -12.73 -3.26 -29.25
CA ALA A 628 -11.69 -2.24 -29.23
C ALA A 628 -10.32 -2.84 -29.57
N VAL A 629 -9.94 -3.94 -28.90
CA VAL A 629 -8.67 -4.66 -29.18
C VAL A 629 -8.59 -5.13 -30.63
N ASN A 630 -9.68 -5.67 -31.17
CA ASN A 630 -9.74 -6.08 -32.57
C ASN A 630 -9.57 -4.89 -33.53
N LYS A 631 -10.13 -3.71 -33.20
CA LYS A 631 -9.91 -2.47 -33.96
C LYS A 631 -8.45 -2.01 -33.86
N SER A 632 -7.84 -2.03 -32.67
CA SER A 632 -6.43 -1.69 -32.48
C SER A 632 -5.50 -2.59 -33.29
N ARG A 633 -5.76 -3.90 -33.31
CA ARG A 633 -5.01 -4.86 -34.12
C ARG A 633 -5.15 -4.58 -35.62
N LYS A 634 -6.36 -4.26 -36.10
CA LYS A 634 -6.59 -3.83 -37.49
C LYS A 634 -5.83 -2.54 -37.82
N ARG A 635 -5.82 -1.57 -36.91
CA ARG A 635 -5.05 -0.33 -37.03
C ARG A 635 -3.54 -0.61 -37.11
N ALA A 636 -3.03 -1.47 -36.23
CA ALA A 636 -1.62 -1.89 -36.23
C ALA A 636 -1.21 -2.64 -37.51
N ARG A 637 -2.14 -3.39 -38.12
CA ARG A 637 -1.91 -4.02 -39.44
C ARG A 637 -1.78 -3.01 -40.57
N TRP A 638 -2.49 -1.88 -40.48
CA TRP A 638 -2.41 -0.83 -41.48
C TRP A 638 -1.19 0.09 -41.27
N ASN A 639 -0.89 0.42 -40.02
CA ASN A 639 0.27 1.24 -39.63
C ASN A 639 1.05 0.53 -38.52
N TYR A 640 2.24 0.04 -38.84
CA TYR A 640 3.11 -0.68 -37.90
C TYR A 640 3.53 0.18 -36.69
N LYS A 641 3.52 1.51 -36.81
CA LYS A 641 3.81 2.45 -35.71
C LYS A 641 2.69 2.56 -34.68
N THR A 642 1.52 1.97 -34.94
CA THR A 642 0.37 2.05 -34.03
C THR A 642 0.70 1.48 -32.65
N ALA A 643 1.46 0.38 -32.61
CA ALA A 643 1.95 -0.18 -31.37
C ALA A 643 3.14 0.65 -30.88
N VAL A 644 3.13 1.05 -29.61
CA VAL A 644 4.20 1.88 -29.02
C VAL A 644 4.97 1.06 -28.00
N PRO A 645 6.30 0.94 -28.09
CA PRO A 645 7.08 0.26 -27.08
C PRO A 645 7.03 1.03 -25.76
N MET A 646 6.98 0.30 -24.65
CA MET A 646 7.08 0.84 -23.30
C MET A 646 8.01 -0.02 -22.46
N TYR A 647 8.74 0.62 -21.54
CA TYR A 647 9.60 -0.10 -20.63
C TYR A 647 8.90 -0.32 -19.29
N TYR A 648 8.93 -1.55 -18.78
CA TYR A 648 8.37 -1.91 -17.48
C TYR A 648 9.48 -2.19 -16.45
N PRO A 649 9.81 -1.23 -15.55
CA PRO A 649 11.02 -1.32 -14.72
C PRO A 649 11.07 -2.50 -13.75
N LYS A 650 9.90 -3.00 -13.31
CA LYS A 650 9.83 -4.14 -12.38
C LYS A 650 10.13 -5.48 -13.06
N GLY A 651 9.71 -5.63 -14.31
CA GLY A 651 9.96 -6.81 -15.12
C GLY A 651 11.24 -6.70 -15.94
N ASP A 652 11.87 -5.53 -15.95
CA ASP A 652 13.09 -5.25 -16.72
C ASP A 652 12.96 -5.57 -18.21
N LYS A 653 11.76 -5.34 -18.77
CA LYS A 653 11.35 -5.76 -20.11
C LYS A 653 10.64 -4.65 -20.87
N VAL A 654 10.59 -4.79 -22.20
CA VAL A 654 9.80 -3.94 -23.08
C VAL A 654 8.51 -4.66 -23.45
N ASP A 655 7.39 -3.96 -23.26
CA ASP A 655 6.06 -4.39 -23.70
C ASP A 655 5.52 -3.41 -24.75
N LEU A 656 4.46 -3.79 -25.47
CA LEU A 656 3.82 -2.94 -26.48
C LEU A 656 2.51 -2.34 -25.95
N LEU A 657 2.23 -1.10 -26.33
CA LEU A 657 0.98 -0.40 -26.06
C LEU A 657 0.09 -0.36 -27.30
N LEU A 658 -1.17 -0.74 -27.16
CA LEU A 658 -2.18 -0.61 -28.21
C LEU A 658 -3.30 0.37 -27.84
N PRO A 659 -3.72 1.26 -28.75
CA PRO A 659 -4.76 2.25 -28.46
C PRO A 659 -6.13 1.58 -28.36
N LEU A 660 -6.85 1.80 -27.27
CA LEU A 660 -8.23 1.35 -27.09
C LEU A 660 -9.21 2.53 -27.18
N CYS A 661 -10.10 2.45 -28.16
CA CYS A 661 -11.26 3.33 -28.32
C CYS A 661 -12.48 2.62 -27.71
N LEU A 662 -12.86 2.98 -26.49
CA LEU A 662 -13.86 2.26 -25.69
C LEU A 662 -15.22 2.98 -25.65
N VAL A 663 -15.22 4.30 -25.72
CA VAL A 663 -16.42 5.15 -25.70
C VAL A 663 -16.71 5.67 -27.10
N ASP A 664 -15.75 6.35 -27.71
CA ASP A 664 -15.85 6.91 -29.07
C ASP A 664 -14.89 6.15 -30.01
N PRO A 665 -15.34 5.67 -31.18
CA PRO A 665 -14.49 4.95 -32.13
C PRO A 665 -13.26 5.72 -32.61
N HIS A 666 -13.25 7.04 -32.51
CA HIS A 666 -12.17 7.92 -32.98
C HIS A 666 -11.32 8.52 -31.87
N LYS A 667 -11.70 8.37 -30.60
CA LYS A 667 -10.95 8.87 -29.44
C LYS A 667 -10.35 7.72 -28.65
N VAL A 668 -9.05 7.80 -28.38
CA VAL A 668 -8.38 6.80 -27.53
C VAL A 668 -8.64 7.14 -26.06
N ASP A 669 -9.22 6.18 -25.34
CA ASP A 669 -9.57 6.32 -23.93
C ASP A 669 -8.54 5.65 -23.01
N ALA A 670 -7.92 4.57 -23.48
CA ALA A 670 -6.95 3.78 -22.72
C ALA A 670 -5.93 3.12 -23.66
N ALA A 671 -4.80 2.70 -23.11
CA ALA A 671 -3.80 1.90 -23.82
C ALA A 671 -3.72 0.49 -23.22
N LEU A 672 -3.83 -0.55 -24.04
CA LEU A 672 -3.64 -1.95 -23.63
C LEU A 672 -2.14 -2.28 -23.60
N ILE A 673 -1.65 -2.82 -22.49
CA ILE A 673 -0.30 -3.40 -22.41
C ILE A 673 -0.34 -4.81 -22.98
N VAL A 674 0.52 -5.07 -23.96
CA VAL A 674 0.59 -6.31 -24.72
C VAL A 674 2.02 -6.87 -24.65
N GLU A 675 2.16 -8.05 -24.09
CA GLU A 675 3.43 -8.79 -23.98
C GLU A 675 3.46 -9.94 -24.99
N LYS A 676 4.61 -10.17 -25.62
CA LYS A 676 4.86 -11.40 -26.39
C LYS A 676 5.22 -12.54 -25.43
N VAL A 677 4.41 -13.60 -25.39
CA VAL A 677 4.66 -14.77 -24.52
C VAL A 677 5.46 -15.85 -25.25
N GLU A 678 6.00 -16.84 -24.52
CA GLU A 678 6.85 -17.92 -25.06
C GLU A 678 6.20 -18.71 -26.22
N SER A 679 4.87 -18.80 -26.26
CA SER A 679 4.13 -19.42 -27.38
C SER A 679 4.24 -18.64 -28.71
N GLY A 680 4.79 -17.43 -28.68
CA GLY A 680 4.84 -16.48 -29.79
C GLY A 680 3.54 -15.71 -30.02
N ASN A 681 2.49 -15.96 -29.24
CA ASN A 681 1.29 -15.13 -29.19
C ASN A 681 1.47 -13.94 -28.25
N TYR A 682 0.47 -13.05 -28.24
CA TYR A 682 0.46 -11.88 -27.39
C TYR A 682 -0.56 -12.00 -26.25
N MET A 683 -0.19 -11.53 -25.07
CA MET A 683 -1.04 -11.43 -23.89
C MET A 683 -1.27 -9.96 -23.52
N GLY A 684 -2.54 -9.54 -23.52
CA GLY A 684 -2.99 -8.24 -23.04
C GLY A 684 -3.27 -8.30 -21.54
N HIS A 685 -2.32 -7.81 -20.73
CA HIS A 685 -2.37 -7.93 -19.26
C HIS A 685 -3.33 -6.96 -18.61
N THR A 686 -3.20 -5.68 -18.93
CA THR A 686 -3.96 -4.62 -18.28
C THR A 686 -4.01 -3.38 -19.17
N ILE A 687 -4.77 -2.37 -18.75
CA ILE A 687 -4.87 -1.09 -19.44
C ILE A 687 -4.23 0.02 -18.61
N LEU A 688 -3.74 1.06 -19.30
CA LEU A 688 -3.21 2.28 -18.72
C LEU A 688 -4.00 3.49 -19.22
N PRO A 689 -4.22 4.50 -18.37
CA PRO A 689 -4.64 5.83 -18.82
C PRO A 689 -3.61 6.42 -19.80
N PRO A 690 -4.02 7.20 -20.82
CA PRO A 690 -3.12 7.73 -21.86
C PRO A 690 -1.90 8.49 -21.31
N ARG A 691 -2.08 9.32 -20.27
CA ARG A 691 -0.98 10.05 -19.63
C ARG A 691 0.09 9.11 -19.06
N LYS A 692 -0.33 8.03 -18.38
CA LYS A 692 0.60 7.03 -17.83
C LYS A 692 1.27 6.23 -18.94
N ALA A 693 0.51 5.84 -19.97
CA ALA A 693 1.04 5.17 -21.15
C ALA A 693 2.12 6.02 -21.85
N TYR A 694 1.92 7.34 -21.99
CA TYR A 694 2.92 8.25 -22.55
C TYR A 694 4.20 8.29 -21.70
N MET A 695 4.09 8.42 -20.38
CA MET A 695 5.27 8.43 -19.49
C MET A 695 6.11 7.16 -19.63
N ASP A 696 5.45 6.00 -19.72
CA ASP A 696 6.14 4.71 -19.77
C ASP A 696 6.71 4.43 -21.17
N ALA A 697 6.04 4.90 -22.23
CA ALA A 697 6.53 4.83 -23.60
C ALA A 697 7.73 5.75 -23.85
N ARG A 698 7.69 6.98 -23.31
CA ARG A 698 8.74 7.99 -23.51
C ARG A 698 10.10 7.54 -22.99
N ILE A 699 10.16 6.60 -22.06
CA ILE A 699 11.41 6.01 -21.56
C ILE A 699 12.18 5.33 -22.70
N VAL A 700 11.48 4.62 -23.59
CA VAL A 700 12.12 3.88 -24.70
C VAL A 700 12.43 4.78 -25.88
N CYS A 701 11.46 5.60 -26.30
CA CYS A 701 11.63 6.53 -27.42
C CYS A 701 10.63 7.68 -27.32
N ARG A 702 10.91 8.80 -27.99
CA ARG A 702 9.92 9.87 -28.23
C ARG A 702 8.72 9.27 -28.99
N PRO A 703 7.50 9.28 -28.42
CA PRO A 703 6.32 8.77 -29.13
C PRO A 703 5.89 9.75 -30.23
N ASP A 704 6.39 9.58 -31.46
CA ASP A 704 5.92 10.32 -32.64
C ASP A 704 4.70 9.63 -33.26
N ASN A 705 3.66 9.41 -32.46
CA ASN A 705 2.46 8.68 -32.85
C ASN A 705 1.20 9.52 -32.77
N ASP A 706 0.26 9.24 -33.67
CA ASP A 706 -0.96 10.01 -33.90
C ASP A 706 -2.00 9.93 -32.76
N TRP A 707 -1.82 9.02 -31.81
CA TRP A 707 -2.80 8.78 -30.73
C TRP A 707 -2.26 8.96 -29.32
N LEU A 708 -0.94 9.06 -29.15
CA LEU A 708 -0.28 9.11 -27.84
C LEU A 708 0.52 10.42 -27.73
N ASP A 709 -0.20 11.52 -27.59
CA ASP A 709 0.31 12.89 -27.50
C ASP A 709 0.06 13.45 -26.08
N PRO A 710 1.07 14.06 -25.43
CA PRO A 710 0.92 14.59 -24.07
C PRO A 710 -0.04 15.78 -23.98
N TRP A 711 -0.38 16.43 -25.10
CA TRP A 711 -1.27 17.60 -25.17
C TRP A 711 -2.62 17.31 -25.84
N SER A 712 -2.89 16.09 -26.31
CA SER A 712 -4.13 15.75 -27.03
C SER A 712 -5.41 15.67 -26.16
N GLY A 713 -5.45 16.37 -25.02
CA GLY A 713 -6.42 16.14 -23.94
C GLY A 713 -7.07 17.37 -23.31
N ASP A 714 -6.81 18.61 -23.74
CA ASP A 714 -7.42 19.82 -23.14
C ASP A 714 -8.91 20.06 -23.49
N GLN A 715 -9.66 18.99 -23.80
CA GLN A 715 -11.12 19.00 -23.81
C GLN A 715 -11.68 17.79 -23.06
N VAL A 716 -11.45 17.74 -21.74
CA VAL A 716 -12.39 17.12 -20.78
C VAL A 716 -12.29 17.90 -19.48
N ASP A 717 -13.33 18.71 -19.25
CA ASP A 717 -13.91 19.19 -17.99
C ASP A 717 -12.95 19.59 -16.86
N GLY A 718 -12.96 20.89 -16.56
CA GLY A 718 -12.25 21.48 -15.44
C GLY A 718 -12.67 20.87 -14.11
N ASP A 719 -11.68 20.63 -13.27
CA ASP A 719 -11.75 20.80 -11.82
C ASP A 719 -10.30 20.72 -11.29
N GLU A 720 -9.80 21.88 -10.87
CA GLU A 720 -8.69 22.03 -9.93
C GLU A 720 -9.05 21.53 -8.53
#